data_AF-A0A926PQ76-F1
#
_entry.id   AF-A0A926PQ76-F1
#
_cell.length_a   1.000
_cell.length_b   1.000
_cell.length_c   1.000
_cell.angle_alpha   90.00
_cell.angle_beta   90.00
_cell.angle_gamma   90.00
#
_symmetry.space_group_name_H-M   'P 1'
#
loop_
_entity.id
_entity.type
_entity.pdbx_description
1 polymer ?
#
loop_
_entity_poly.entity_id
_entity_poly.type
_entity_poly.pdbx_seq_one_letter_code
_entity_poly.pdbx_strand_id
1 'polypeptide(L)'
;MTFYPRIIPTENPLRPLAARPTREVKPRLWLLVLATCSTLTFGYRPQEPLLATLMWAIRLGGAACAVAALYRDPEIEIYDPIAEEKALHEFQMARLQAAHQAALQQKQWEIQQYYDALTTQQIQQTIDHYAALLQQKEYELLQLKQGLANQQVEFETEKQRLTQSWQSQWDRLEIQTAELEVMKNQLKAERDAIYAWAEEKAAELDAAERDAREQLSARAAKLEKDLDNQRNLLIEEFEKQHNALVGACQKEIENYKRLIADMEATIESQRLYLYNLQQPELINGSTTYELLADRVIQFLYNHGVIVRDPRIVPFTKKFQLSFNILPIVPGKNDKGKYAENLIDAYKRIHDRLLEGIMAEVPNCKTKPGLEMSNRRIVLTIDISGVDWEAENQVDPIVEADPDWPLTIVRIANHFRVTGNTDTDKSTLVDNLVGAMQQVWVELRLSVADPKYPFTEWSTFTPNYKGVEESFRGVSALEQIVDSRFRLARKAKEAGKPLPEFAPELFVLDEAEILMDEARAIDEANPPERGKISLQKHLTRMLRKGLKLGRGLTKQRGKGLKVAYIAQSPLCSRLGMNRDDFDQSVNIFIGENIPRALEEELKTKISNADKAFWKEQYHLRVERGDQYFCLVKAPGLRPFIATMPPPGHYALGAIETVALAVPASSQEEEVLELEAFDEDEEDIDEDIDEDIPVDDDGEAIAEELDEQRDRLEERFNLPDLTQLPERGLELLGYVYGKGNRYADAEGWFVVAKLRDNWGKDRNIDTAALKILLHQLNDLGIGEFRARPDENPEAFWRPRIDPRFLPRNEE
;
A
#
# COMPACT_ATOMS: atom_id res chain seq x y z
N MET A 1 -53.18 -12.96 -18.97
CA MET A 1 -52.67 -11.72 -19.59
C MET A 1 -51.73 -12.16 -20.71
N THR A 2 -52.09 -12.13 -22.00
CA THR A 2 -52.22 -10.96 -22.92
C THR A 2 -50.85 -10.34 -23.24
N PHE A 3 -50.29 -10.36 -24.46
CA PHE A 3 -50.83 -10.76 -25.79
C PHE A 3 -49.80 -11.45 -26.72
N TYR A 4 -50.31 -12.16 -27.73
CA TYR A 4 -49.71 -12.69 -28.97
C TYR A 4 -50.76 -12.40 -30.10
N PRO A 5 -50.54 -12.64 -31.41
CA PRO A 5 -49.50 -12.12 -32.32
C PRO A 5 -50.10 -11.69 -33.70
N ARG A 6 -49.24 -11.47 -34.73
CA ARG A 6 -49.48 -11.72 -36.19
C ARG A 6 -48.12 -11.69 -36.92
N ILE A 7 -47.65 -12.65 -37.74
CA ILE A 7 -48.23 -13.46 -38.85
C ILE A 7 -48.48 -12.52 -40.07
N ILE A 8 -47.99 -12.70 -41.32
CA ILE A 8 -47.69 -13.88 -42.18
C ILE A 8 -46.46 -13.62 -43.11
N PRO A 9 -45.68 -14.65 -43.55
CA PRO A 9 -44.80 -14.59 -44.74
C PRO A 9 -45.41 -15.25 -46.00
N THR A 10 -45.22 -14.70 -47.21
CA THR A 10 -45.75 -15.28 -48.48
C THR A 10 -44.80 -15.20 -49.69
N GLU A 11 -44.18 -16.34 -50.01
CA GLU A 11 -44.29 -17.07 -51.27
C GLU A 11 -44.39 -16.38 -52.67
N ASN A 12 -43.49 -16.84 -53.57
CA ASN A 12 -43.76 -17.39 -54.93
C ASN A 12 -43.89 -16.41 -56.17
N PRO A 13 -44.08 -16.86 -57.45
CA PRO A 13 -43.05 -16.57 -58.47
C PRO A 13 -43.53 -16.11 -59.88
N LEU A 14 -42.55 -15.96 -60.81
CA LEU A 14 -42.65 -16.06 -62.29
C LEU A 14 -43.53 -15.07 -63.13
N ARG A 15 -42.82 -14.26 -63.97
CA ARG A 15 -43.20 -13.85 -65.36
C ARG A 15 -44.42 -12.87 -65.54
N PRO A 16 -44.68 -12.33 -66.75
CA PRO A 16 -43.78 -11.69 -67.74
C PRO A 16 -44.36 -10.41 -68.45
N LEU A 17 -43.65 -9.94 -69.51
CA LEU A 17 -44.13 -9.20 -70.72
C LEU A 17 -44.31 -7.65 -70.76
N ALA A 18 -44.11 -7.14 -72.00
CA ALA A 18 -44.72 -5.95 -72.64
C ALA A 18 -44.04 -4.53 -72.62
N ALA A 19 -43.00 -4.39 -73.47
CA ALA A 19 -42.95 -3.45 -74.62
C ALA A 19 -43.07 -1.89 -74.52
N ARG A 20 -41.94 -1.22 -74.88
CA ARG A 20 -41.80 -0.16 -75.93
C ARG A 20 -42.40 1.25 -75.71
N PRO A 21 -42.08 2.30 -76.54
CA PRO A 21 -41.13 2.41 -77.68
C PRO A 21 -40.14 3.62 -77.62
N THR A 22 -39.47 3.90 -78.76
CA THR A 22 -38.69 5.11 -79.15
C THR A 22 -37.22 5.19 -78.68
N ARG A 23 -36.25 5.74 -79.44
CA ARG A 23 -36.26 6.26 -80.84
C ARG A 23 -34.89 6.04 -81.54
N GLU A 24 -34.83 6.27 -82.86
CA GLU A 24 -33.65 6.04 -83.72
C GLU A 24 -32.57 7.14 -83.64
N VAL A 25 -31.29 6.76 -83.84
CA VAL A 25 -30.25 7.57 -84.53
C VAL A 25 -29.33 6.62 -85.31
N LYS A 26 -28.82 7.03 -86.50
CA LYS A 26 -27.83 6.27 -87.31
C LYS A 26 -26.41 6.89 -87.21
N PRO A 27 -25.32 6.12 -87.32
CA PRO A 27 -23.97 6.61 -87.07
C PRO A 27 -23.31 7.31 -88.29
N ARG A 28 -22.93 8.58 -88.11
CA ARG A 28 -22.02 9.44 -88.92
C ARG A 28 -21.68 10.67 -88.06
N LEU A 29 -20.52 11.35 -88.11
CA LEU A 29 -19.19 11.18 -88.73
C LEU A 29 -18.25 12.23 -88.06
N TRP A 30 -17.02 12.47 -88.56
CA TRP A 30 -16.06 13.54 -88.18
C TRP A 30 -15.23 13.34 -86.88
N LEU A 31 -14.10 14.03 -86.65
CA LEU A 31 -12.86 14.31 -87.43
C LEU A 31 -11.93 15.26 -86.61
N LEU A 32 -10.64 15.36 -87.01
CA LEU A 32 -9.64 16.41 -86.66
C LEU A 32 -8.94 16.46 -85.26
N VAL A 33 -7.63 16.17 -85.29
CA VAL A 33 -6.49 17.08 -84.97
C VAL A 33 -5.99 17.30 -83.51
N LEU A 34 -4.63 17.39 -83.42
CA LEU A 34 -3.74 17.71 -82.27
C LEU A 34 -3.62 16.63 -81.15
N ALA A 35 -2.43 16.34 -80.58
CA ALA A 35 -1.07 16.89 -80.79
C ALA A 35 0.08 15.87 -80.57
N THR A 36 1.25 16.24 -81.11
CA THR A 36 2.66 15.87 -80.76
C THR A 36 2.92 15.09 -79.46
N CYS A 37 3.85 14.12 -79.35
CA CYS A 37 4.79 13.41 -80.26
C CYS A 37 5.11 12.04 -79.57
N SER A 38 6.13 11.19 -79.80
CA SER A 38 7.42 11.12 -80.54
C SER A 38 7.79 9.60 -80.60
N THR A 39 8.69 8.98 -81.38
CA THR A 39 9.73 9.29 -82.40
C THR A 39 10.02 7.93 -83.15
N LEU A 40 10.91 7.70 -84.12
CA LEU A 40 12.07 8.39 -84.73
C LEU A 40 12.22 7.98 -86.23
N THR A 41 13.45 7.79 -86.73
CA THR A 41 13.93 7.34 -88.06
C THR A 41 13.89 5.81 -88.28
N PHE A 42 13.94 5.21 -89.49
CA PHE A 42 14.22 5.65 -90.89
C PHE A 42 13.06 5.18 -91.83
N GLY A 43 12.84 5.57 -93.09
CA GLY A 43 13.60 6.33 -94.11
C GLY A 43 13.76 5.48 -95.40
N TYR A 44 13.02 5.71 -96.51
CA TYR A 44 13.39 6.67 -97.59
C TYR A 44 12.18 7.10 -98.48
N ARG A 45 12.43 7.90 -99.54
CA ARG A 45 11.41 8.72 -100.28
C ARG A 45 10.82 8.12 -101.57
N PRO A 46 9.59 8.53 -101.99
CA PRO A 46 9.06 8.41 -103.35
C PRO A 46 9.36 9.64 -104.23
N GLN A 47 9.21 9.51 -105.57
CA GLN A 47 9.09 10.62 -106.54
C GLN A 47 8.13 10.25 -107.71
N GLU A 48 7.74 11.26 -108.49
CA GLU A 48 6.65 11.30 -109.49
C GLU A 48 7.19 10.98 -110.93
N PRO A 49 6.60 11.39 -112.09
CA PRO A 49 5.24 11.84 -112.43
C PRO A 49 4.64 11.20 -113.72
N LEU A 50 3.37 10.78 -113.71
CA LEU A 50 2.73 10.20 -114.93
C LEU A 50 1.32 10.73 -115.29
N LEU A 51 0.68 11.54 -114.43
CA LEU A 51 -0.68 12.06 -114.70
C LEU A 51 -0.69 13.42 -115.43
N ALA A 52 0.45 14.12 -115.49
CA ALA A 52 0.53 15.48 -116.05
C ALA A 52 0.68 15.53 -117.58
N THR A 53 1.35 14.52 -118.17
CA THR A 53 1.85 14.60 -119.56
C THR A 53 0.77 14.33 -120.62
N LEU A 54 -0.18 13.43 -120.35
CA LEU A 54 -1.19 13.02 -121.34
C LEU A 54 -2.24 14.12 -121.61
N MET A 55 -2.50 14.99 -120.63
CA MET A 55 -3.41 16.14 -120.76
C MET A 55 -2.90 17.24 -121.71
N TRP A 56 -1.62 17.22 -122.09
CA TRP A 56 -1.02 18.21 -123.00
C TRP A 56 -1.16 17.82 -124.48
N ALA A 57 -1.17 16.53 -124.81
CA ALA A 57 -1.23 16.06 -126.20
C ALA A 57 -2.55 16.42 -126.93
N ILE A 58 -3.62 16.71 -126.17
CA ILE A 58 -4.96 17.02 -126.68
C ILE A 58 -5.09 18.51 -127.14
N ARG A 59 -4.02 19.33 -127.08
CA ARG A 59 -4.13 20.79 -127.30
C ARG A 59 -3.24 21.48 -128.34
N LEU A 60 -2.29 20.80 -128.99
CA LEU A 60 -1.46 21.44 -130.04
C LEU A 60 -1.27 20.55 -131.28
N GLY A 61 -2.25 20.62 -132.18
CA GLY A 61 -2.23 19.98 -133.50
C GLY A 61 -3.65 19.84 -134.08
N GLY A 62 -4.19 20.79 -134.85
CA GLY A 62 -3.61 22.02 -135.41
C GLY A 62 -4.13 22.20 -136.84
N ALA A 63 -5.20 22.98 -137.02
CA ALA A 63 -6.05 22.88 -138.21
C ALA A 63 -5.57 23.71 -139.42
N ALA A 64 -5.55 23.06 -140.60
CA ALA A 64 -5.50 23.66 -141.93
C ALA A 64 -5.92 22.59 -142.96
N CYS A 65 -6.83 22.80 -143.92
CA CYS A 65 -7.79 23.88 -144.16
C CYS A 65 -9.12 23.30 -144.67
N ALA A 66 -10.19 24.09 -144.60
CA ALA A 66 -11.44 23.82 -145.31
C ALA A 66 -11.71 24.92 -146.36
N VAL A 67 -12.70 24.67 -147.23
CA VAL A 67 -13.27 25.61 -148.22
C VAL A 67 -12.37 25.97 -149.42
N ALA A 68 -12.69 25.36 -150.55
CA ALA A 68 -12.69 26.02 -151.87
C ALA A 68 -13.77 25.35 -152.73
N ALA A 69 -14.82 26.10 -153.08
CA ALA A 69 -15.89 25.65 -153.96
C ALA A 69 -16.23 26.79 -154.94
N LEU A 70 -16.80 26.42 -156.09
CA LEU A 70 -17.29 27.31 -157.16
C LEU A 70 -16.23 28.20 -157.82
N TYR A 71 -15.85 27.83 -159.04
CA TYR A 71 -16.12 28.71 -160.19
C TYR A 71 -16.60 27.88 -161.38
N ARG A 72 -17.46 28.51 -162.18
CA ARG A 72 -18.11 28.03 -163.41
C ARG A 72 -18.11 29.23 -164.35
N ASP A 73 -17.95 29.03 -165.66
CA ASP A 73 -18.76 29.68 -166.72
C ASP A 73 -18.22 29.38 -168.14
N PRO A 74 -19.01 29.62 -169.22
CA PRO A 74 -18.97 28.74 -170.40
C PRO A 74 -18.95 29.48 -171.77
N GLU A 75 -19.22 28.72 -172.85
CA GLU A 75 -19.82 29.12 -174.15
C GLU A 75 -19.19 30.25 -175.00
N ILE A 76 -18.97 29.97 -176.30
CA ILE A 76 -19.79 30.47 -177.45
C ILE A 76 -19.13 30.05 -178.79
N GLU A 77 -19.95 29.91 -179.83
CA GLU A 77 -19.60 29.45 -181.19
C GLU A 77 -19.02 30.56 -182.10
N ILE A 78 -18.29 30.18 -183.16
CA ILE A 78 -18.13 30.99 -184.39
C ILE A 78 -18.24 30.06 -185.60
N TYR A 79 -18.95 30.50 -186.65
CA TYR A 79 -19.20 29.80 -187.90
C TYR A 79 -18.91 30.73 -189.08
N ASP A 80 -18.09 30.30 -190.05
CA ASP A 80 -18.04 30.87 -191.41
C ASP A 80 -17.41 29.82 -192.38
N PRO A 81 -17.81 29.74 -193.67
CA PRO A 81 -17.50 28.59 -194.53
C PRO A 81 -16.43 28.83 -195.61
N ILE A 82 -15.85 27.72 -196.13
CA ILE A 82 -15.46 27.43 -197.55
C ILE A 82 -14.23 26.48 -197.64
N ALA A 83 -14.21 25.66 -198.70
CA ALA A 83 -13.11 24.83 -199.24
C ALA A 83 -12.73 23.52 -198.50
N GLU A 84 -13.20 22.41 -199.07
CA GLU A 84 -12.82 21.03 -198.73
C GLU A 84 -11.43 20.67 -199.29
N GLU A 85 -10.35 20.75 -198.50
CA GLU A 85 -9.11 19.99 -198.82
C GLU A 85 -8.20 19.61 -197.63
N LYS A 86 -8.60 19.87 -196.37
CA LYS A 86 -7.77 19.61 -195.17
C LYS A 86 -8.14 18.38 -194.33
N ALA A 87 -9.29 17.76 -194.57
CA ALA A 87 -9.93 16.83 -193.62
C ALA A 87 -9.15 15.54 -193.28
N LEU A 88 -8.12 15.16 -194.06
CA LEU A 88 -7.43 13.87 -193.89
C LEU A 88 -6.32 13.88 -192.82
N HIS A 89 -5.70 15.03 -192.54
CA HIS A 89 -4.50 15.08 -191.69
C HIS A 89 -4.82 15.21 -190.18
N GLU A 90 -5.85 15.97 -189.81
CA GLU A 90 -6.18 16.23 -188.40
C GLU A 90 -6.76 14.99 -187.69
N PHE A 91 -7.51 14.15 -188.43
CA PHE A 91 -8.04 12.88 -187.93
C PHE A 91 -6.95 11.91 -187.41
N GLN A 92 -5.75 11.95 -188.00
CA GLN A 92 -4.63 11.09 -187.57
C GLN A 92 -4.02 11.55 -186.24
N MET A 93 -3.94 12.87 -186.00
CA MET A 93 -3.38 13.43 -184.76
C MET A 93 -4.31 13.22 -183.56
N ALA A 94 -5.62 13.43 -183.73
CA ALA A 94 -6.61 13.22 -182.67
C ALA A 94 -6.58 11.77 -182.12
N ARG A 95 -6.41 10.78 -183.00
CA ARG A 95 -6.35 9.37 -182.62
C ARG A 95 -5.12 9.00 -181.78
N LEU A 96 -4.00 9.69 -181.96
CA LEU A 96 -2.78 9.51 -181.16
C LEU A 96 -2.91 10.10 -179.75
N GLN A 97 -3.52 11.29 -179.61
CA GLN A 97 -3.74 11.90 -178.28
C GLN A 97 -4.69 11.07 -177.41
N ALA A 98 -5.79 10.58 -177.99
CA ALA A 98 -6.75 9.71 -177.29
C ALA A 98 -6.10 8.43 -176.75
N ALA A 99 -5.23 7.78 -177.54
CA ALA A 99 -4.50 6.58 -177.12
C ALA A 99 -3.54 6.85 -175.95
N HIS A 100 -2.90 8.02 -175.91
CA HIS A 100 -1.97 8.37 -174.83
C HIS A 100 -2.68 8.67 -173.50
N GLN A 101 -3.82 9.37 -173.53
CA GLN A 101 -4.60 9.64 -172.31
C GLN A 101 -5.17 8.37 -171.66
N ALA A 102 -5.63 7.40 -172.47
CA ALA A 102 -6.12 6.11 -171.95
C ALA A 102 -5.03 5.33 -171.17
N ALA A 103 -3.80 5.31 -171.69
CA ALA A 103 -2.68 4.64 -171.02
C ALA A 103 -2.29 5.29 -169.69
N LEU A 104 -2.41 6.63 -169.58
CA LEU A 104 -2.19 7.36 -168.33
C LEU A 104 -3.24 7.05 -167.26
N GLN A 105 -4.52 7.00 -167.63
CA GLN A 105 -5.59 6.64 -166.70
C GLN A 105 -5.45 5.19 -166.18
N GLN A 106 -5.09 4.24 -167.06
CA GLN A 106 -4.82 2.87 -166.63
C GLN A 106 -3.67 2.81 -165.61
N LYS A 107 -2.57 3.54 -165.84
CA LYS A 107 -1.44 3.60 -164.91
C LYS A 107 -1.81 4.20 -163.55
N GLN A 108 -2.66 5.23 -163.52
CA GLN A 108 -3.16 5.80 -162.27
C GLN A 108 -4.02 4.81 -161.48
N TRP A 109 -4.88 4.05 -162.17
CA TRP A 109 -5.73 3.03 -161.55
C TRP A 109 -4.92 1.85 -160.97
N GLU A 110 -3.92 1.36 -161.71
CA GLU A 110 -2.97 0.33 -161.23
C GLU A 110 -2.23 0.77 -159.96
N ILE A 111 -1.80 2.04 -159.89
CA ILE A 111 -1.13 2.61 -158.72
C ILE A 111 -2.09 2.74 -157.53
N GLN A 112 -3.33 3.17 -157.76
CA GLN A 112 -4.34 3.28 -156.70
C GLN A 112 -4.62 1.93 -156.04
N GLN A 113 -4.87 0.88 -156.84
CA GLN A 113 -5.10 -0.47 -156.32
C GLN A 113 -3.93 -1.01 -155.49
N TYR A 114 -2.68 -0.70 -155.88
CA TYR A 114 -1.51 -1.10 -155.12
C TYR A 114 -1.45 -0.45 -153.72
N TYR A 115 -1.73 0.85 -153.62
CA TYR A 115 -1.77 1.56 -152.33
C TYR A 115 -2.96 1.13 -151.45
N ASP A 116 -4.14 0.94 -152.03
CA ASP A 116 -5.34 0.48 -151.32
C ASP A 116 -5.10 -0.93 -150.72
N ALA A 117 -4.46 -1.83 -151.48
CA ALA A 117 -4.09 -3.16 -151.00
C ALA A 117 -3.03 -3.11 -149.88
N LEU A 118 -2.01 -2.24 -150.01
CA LEU A 118 -0.95 -2.10 -149.00
C LEU A 118 -1.50 -1.56 -147.67
N THR A 119 -2.37 -0.54 -147.72
CA THR A 119 -3.03 -0.01 -146.51
C THR A 119 -3.97 -1.04 -145.87
N THR A 120 -4.72 -1.79 -146.68
CA THR A 120 -5.57 -2.89 -146.17
C THR A 120 -4.74 -3.96 -145.43
N GLN A 121 -3.57 -4.33 -145.96
CA GLN A 121 -2.66 -5.28 -145.31
C GLN A 121 -2.11 -4.74 -143.99
N GLN A 122 -1.70 -3.47 -143.93
CA GLN A 122 -1.21 -2.84 -142.70
C GLN A 122 -2.30 -2.71 -141.62
N ILE A 123 -3.53 -2.35 -142.03
CA ILE A 123 -4.69 -2.30 -141.14
C ILE A 123 -4.98 -3.69 -140.56
N GLN A 124 -4.99 -4.74 -141.40
CA GLN A 124 -5.21 -6.11 -140.92
C GLN A 124 -4.14 -6.56 -139.93
N GLN A 125 -2.85 -6.36 -140.23
CA GLN A 125 -1.74 -6.67 -139.31
C GLN A 125 -1.87 -5.93 -137.96
N THR A 126 -2.38 -4.70 -137.99
CA THR A 126 -2.61 -3.89 -136.78
C THR A 126 -3.80 -4.42 -135.97
N ILE A 127 -4.88 -4.84 -136.64
CA ILE A 127 -6.03 -5.50 -136.01
C ILE A 127 -5.62 -6.83 -135.37
N ASP A 128 -4.88 -7.67 -136.09
CA ASP A 128 -4.41 -8.97 -135.62
C ASP A 128 -3.49 -8.81 -134.39
N HIS A 129 -2.61 -7.80 -134.39
CA HIS A 129 -1.75 -7.47 -133.25
C HIS A 129 -2.55 -7.05 -132.02
N TYR A 130 -3.54 -6.15 -132.17
CA TYR A 130 -4.38 -5.74 -131.04
C TYR A 130 -5.32 -6.86 -130.55
N ALA A 131 -5.80 -7.74 -131.43
CA ALA A 131 -6.58 -8.92 -131.03
C ALA A 131 -5.75 -9.90 -130.20
N ALA A 132 -4.51 -10.18 -130.61
CA ALA A 132 -3.58 -11.02 -129.84
C ALA A 132 -3.23 -10.38 -128.47
N LEU A 133 -3.00 -9.06 -128.43
CA LEU A 133 -2.75 -8.33 -127.19
C LEU A 133 -3.97 -8.36 -126.24
N LEU A 134 -5.19 -8.25 -126.78
CA LEU A 134 -6.42 -8.35 -126.00
C LEU A 134 -6.54 -9.74 -125.37
N GLN A 135 -6.39 -10.81 -126.15
CA GLN A 135 -6.43 -12.20 -125.64
C GLN A 135 -5.36 -12.45 -124.56
N GLN A 136 -4.14 -11.93 -124.74
CA GLN A 136 -3.11 -12.01 -123.70
C GLN A 136 -3.57 -11.33 -122.40
N LYS A 137 -4.17 -10.14 -122.48
CA LYS A 137 -4.63 -9.41 -121.30
C LYS A 137 -5.87 -10.01 -120.66
N GLU A 138 -6.79 -10.60 -121.42
CA GLU A 138 -7.89 -11.40 -120.88
C GLU A 138 -7.38 -12.64 -120.13
N TYR A 139 -6.34 -13.31 -120.65
CA TYR A 139 -5.71 -14.46 -120.00
C TYR A 139 -4.97 -14.07 -118.70
N GLU A 140 -4.20 -12.98 -118.70
CA GLU A 140 -3.57 -12.43 -117.47
C GLU A 140 -4.63 -12.07 -116.41
N LEU A 141 -5.74 -11.46 -116.82
CA LEU A 141 -6.84 -11.08 -115.92
C LEU A 141 -7.61 -12.31 -115.39
N LEU A 142 -7.70 -13.39 -116.18
CA LEU A 142 -8.24 -14.68 -115.73
C LEU A 142 -7.33 -15.32 -114.67
N GLN A 143 -6.01 -15.36 -114.91
CA GLN A 143 -5.04 -15.88 -113.93
C GLN A 143 -5.08 -15.08 -112.63
N LEU A 144 -5.14 -13.75 -112.69
CA LEU A 144 -5.25 -12.90 -111.49
C LEU A 144 -6.55 -13.13 -110.71
N LYS A 145 -7.69 -13.30 -111.40
CA LYS A 145 -8.97 -13.67 -110.75
C LYS A 145 -8.89 -15.04 -110.07
N GLN A 146 -8.23 -16.02 -110.70
CA GLN A 146 -8.08 -17.36 -110.16
C GLN A 146 -7.12 -17.39 -108.95
N GLY A 147 -6.03 -16.61 -109.00
CA GLY A 147 -5.15 -16.40 -107.84
C GLY A 147 -5.85 -15.74 -106.66
N LEU A 148 -6.66 -14.70 -106.91
CA LEU A 148 -7.46 -14.03 -105.87
C LEU A 148 -8.47 -14.99 -105.23
N ALA A 149 -9.16 -15.82 -106.04
CA ALA A 149 -10.12 -16.80 -105.55
C ALA A 149 -9.44 -17.86 -104.67
N ASN A 150 -8.26 -18.35 -105.06
CA ASN A 150 -7.48 -19.30 -104.26
C ASN A 150 -7.08 -18.68 -102.90
N GLN A 151 -6.58 -17.44 -102.89
CA GLN A 151 -6.23 -16.72 -101.65
C GLN A 151 -7.44 -16.48 -100.73
N GLN A 152 -8.63 -16.28 -101.29
CA GLN A 152 -9.86 -16.18 -100.49
C GLN A 152 -10.23 -17.52 -99.83
N VAL A 153 -10.07 -18.64 -100.54
CA VAL A 153 -10.28 -19.99 -99.98
C VAL A 153 -9.24 -20.34 -98.91
N GLU A 154 -7.97 -19.99 -99.13
CA GLU A 154 -6.90 -20.14 -98.13
C GLU A 154 -7.21 -19.33 -96.86
N PHE A 155 -7.61 -18.06 -97.01
CA PHE A 155 -8.00 -17.21 -95.88
C PHE A 155 -9.24 -17.73 -95.12
N GLU A 156 -10.27 -18.22 -95.82
CA GLU A 156 -11.46 -18.78 -95.15
C GLU A 156 -11.17 -20.10 -94.45
N THR A 157 -10.34 -20.97 -95.03
CA THR A 157 -9.95 -22.25 -94.38
C THR A 157 -9.03 -22.01 -93.18
N GLU A 158 -8.09 -21.07 -93.23
CA GLU A 158 -7.28 -20.71 -92.07
C GLU A 158 -8.10 -20.02 -90.97
N LYS A 159 -9.05 -19.15 -91.34
CA LYS A 159 -10.02 -18.56 -90.40
C LYS A 159 -10.87 -19.63 -89.71
N GLN A 160 -11.35 -20.65 -90.44
CA GLN A 160 -12.08 -21.77 -89.87
C GLN A 160 -11.21 -22.59 -88.90
N ARG A 161 -9.98 -22.92 -89.30
CA ARG A 161 -8.98 -23.62 -88.46
C ARG A 161 -8.69 -22.85 -87.16
N LEU A 162 -8.48 -21.54 -87.24
CA LEU A 162 -8.26 -20.69 -86.05
C LEU A 162 -9.50 -20.64 -85.15
N THR A 163 -10.70 -20.57 -85.73
CA THR A 163 -11.97 -20.58 -84.97
C THR A 163 -12.13 -21.91 -84.21
N GLN A 164 -11.92 -23.04 -84.89
CA GLN A 164 -11.96 -24.37 -84.27
C GLN A 164 -10.88 -24.53 -83.18
N SER A 165 -9.66 -24.06 -83.44
CA SER A 165 -8.57 -24.10 -82.45
C SER A 165 -8.86 -23.25 -81.21
N TRP A 166 -9.58 -22.14 -81.36
CA TRP A 166 -9.99 -21.30 -80.23
C TRP A 166 -11.13 -21.94 -79.44
N GLN A 167 -12.13 -22.52 -80.12
CA GLN A 167 -13.20 -23.29 -79.47
C GLN A 167 -12.62 -24.45 -78.65
N SER A 168 -11.75 -25.29 -79.25
CA SER A 168 -11.08 -26.39 -78.54
C SER A 168 -10.11 -25.96 -77.43
N GLN A 169 -9.75 -24.67 -77.33
CA GLN A 169 -9.04 -24.11 -76.17
C GLN A 169 -10.03 -23.65 -75.09
N TRP A 170 -11.18 -23.09 -75.46
CA TRP A 170 -12.25 -22.76 -74.52
C TRP A 170 -12.85 -24.01 -73.86
N ASP A 171 -13.19 -25.04 -74.64
CA ASP A 171 -13.75 -26.29 -74.13
C ASP A 171 -12.83 -26.92 -73.06
N ARG A 172 -11.51 -26.85 -73.27
CA ARG A 172 -10.49 -27.32 -72.31
C ARG A 172 -10.44 -26.47 -71.04
N LEU A 173 -10.54 -25.15 -71.16
CA LEU A 173 -10.57 -24.26 -70.01
C LEU A 173 -11.85 -24.45 -69.19
N GLU A 174 -13.00 -24.63 -69.83
CA GLU A 174 -14.27 -24.90 -69.15
C GLU A 174 -14.20 -26.21 -68.36
N ILE A 175 -13.72 -27.29 -68.98
CA ILE A 175 -13.46 -28.59 -68.30
C ILE A 175 -12.51 -28.39 -67.10
N GLN A 176 -11.37 -27.72 -67.29
CA GLN A 176 -10.41 -27.48 -66.20
C GLN A 176 -11.00 -26.64 -65.06
N THR A 177 -11.86 -25.66 -65.34
CA THR A 177 -12.56 -24.91 -64.29
C THR A 177 -13.57 -25.77 -63.53
N ALA A 178 -14.28 -26.67 -64.21
CA ALA A 178 -15.19 -27.61 -63.56
C ALA A 178 -14.45 -28.64 -62.70
N GLU A 179 -13.32 -29.19 -63.17
CA GLU A 179 -12.45 -30.09 -62.41
C GLU A 179 -11.91 -29.42 -61.14
N LEU A 180 -11.46 -28.16 -61.24
CA LEU A 180 -11.00 -27.36 -60.09
C LEU A 180 -12.13 -27.05 -59.11
N GLU A 181 -13.36 -26.79 -59.57
CA GLU A 181 -14.51 -26.57 -58.70
C GLU A 181 -14.96 -27.86 -57.98
N VAL A 182 -14.90 -29.02 -58.66
CA VAL A 182 -15.12 -30.33 -58.03
C VAL A 182 -14.06 -30.60 -56.96
N MET A 183 -12.76 -30.45 -57.26
CA MET A 183 -11.69 -30.64 -56.27
C MET A 183 -11.80 -29.67 -55.09
N LYS A 184 -12.14 -28.40 -55.33
CA LYS A 184 -12.39 -27.40 -54.28
C LYS A 184 -13.54 -27.80 -53.36
N ASN A 185 -14.62 -28.38 -53.91
CA ASN A 185 -15.75 -28.86 -53.12
C ASN A 185 -15.42 -30.15 -52.35
N GLN A 186 -14.59 -31.05 -52.90
CA GLN A 186 -14.06 -32.22 -52.20
C GLN A 186 -13.18 -31.82 -51.01
N LEU A 187 -12.17 -30.97 -51.23
CA LEU A 187 -11.29 -30.46 -50.17
C LEU A 187 -12.06 -29.72 -49.07
N LYS A 188 -13.14 -29.01 -49.43
CA LYS A 188 -14.04 -28.41 -48.44
C LYS A 188 -14.77 -29.47 -47.60
N ALA A 189 -15.31 -30.51 -48.22
CA ALA A 189 -16.01 -31.59 -47.52
C ALA A 189 -15.06 -32.38 -46.59
N GLU A 190 -13.84 -32.67 -47.04
CA GLU A 190 -12.79 -33.30 -46.22
C GLU A 190 -12.42 -32.42 -45.00
N ARG A 191 -12.20 -31.12 -45.22
CA ARG A 191 -11.93 -30.15 -44.15
C ARG A 191 -13.07 -30.08 -43.14
N ASP A 192 -14.32 -30.01 -43.62
CA ASP A 192 -15.49 -29.87 -42.76
C ASP A 192 -15.75 -31.17 -41.96
N ALA A 193 -15.40 -32.35 -42.51
CA ALA A 193 -15.40 -33.62 -41.79
C ALA A 193 -14.28 -33.72 -40.74
N ILE A 194 -13.08 -33.20 -41.03
CA ILE A 194 -11.97 -33.13 -40.05
C ILE A 194 -12.35 -32.26 -38.85
N TYR A 195 -13.03 -31.12 -39.08
CA TYR A 195 -13.53 -30.28 -37.98
C TYR A 195 -14.60 -31.00 -37.14
N ALA A 196 -15.57 -31.66 -37.76
CA ALA A 196 -16.59 -32.42 -37.03
C ALA A 196 -15.99 -33.53 -36.13
N TRP A 197 -14.98 -34.25 -36.64
CA TRP A 197 -14.25 -35.26 -35.85
C TRP A 197 -13.43 -34.63 -34.71
N ALA A 198 -12.83 -33.46 -34.93
CA ALA A 198 -12.10 -32.74 -33.89
C ALA A 198 -13.02 -32.22 -32.78
N GLU A 199 -14.23 -31.75 -33.12
CA GLU A 199 -15.26 -31.36 -32.14
C GLU A 199 -15.78 -32.57 -31.33
N GLU A 200 -16.01 -33.72 -31.98
CA GLU A 200 -16.37 -34.97 -31.31
C GLU A 200 -15.29 -35.41 -30.32
N LYS A 201 -14.01 -35.38 -30.71
CA LYS A 201 -12.88 -35.74 -29.83
C LYS A 201 -12.60 -34.71 -28.74
N ALA A 202 -12.87 -33.43 -28.97
CA ALA A 202 -12.84 -32.43 -27.91
C ALA A 202 -13.93 -32.72 -26.85
N ALA A 203 -15.15 -33.06 -27.27
CA ALA A 203 -16.24 -33.40 -26.36
C ALA A 203 -15.98 -34.69 -25.54
N GLU A 204 -15.37 -35.71 -26.14
CA GLU A 204 -14.91 -36.91 -25.41
C GLU A 204 -13.87 -36.58 -24.33
N LEU A 205 -12.88 -35.74 -24.65
CA LEU A 205 -11.85 -35.32 -23.70
C LEU A 205 -12.43 -34.46 -22.57
N ASP A 206 -13.32 -33.52 -22.89
CA ASP A 206 -14.05 -32.69 -21.92
C ASP A 206 -14.89 -33.54 -20.93
N ALA A 207 -15.48 -34.63 -21.41
CA ALA A 207 -16.21 -35.58 -20.57
C ALA A 207 -15.25 -36.38 -19.67
N ALA A 208 -14.18 -36.94 -20.25
CA ALA A 208 -13.18 -37.71 -19.50
C ALA A 208 -12.46 -36.86 -18.42
N GLU A 209 -12.20 -35.58 -18.69
CA GLU A 209 -11.66 -34.65 -17.70
C GLU A 209 -12.66 -34.34 -16.57
N ARG A 210 -13.96 -34.25 -16.84
CA ARG A 210 -14.98 -34.08 -15.79
C ARG A 210 -15.06 -35.30 -14.89
N ASP A 211 -15.19 -36.49 -15.47
CA ASP A 211 -15.20 -37.76 -14.72
C ASP A 211 -13.92 -37.92 -13.87
N ALA A 212 -12.75 -37.58 -14.40
CA ALA A 212 -11.49 -37.62 -13.66
C ALA A 212 -11.44 -36.60 -12.50
N ARG A 213 -11.91 -35.36 -12.73
CA ARG A 213 -11.98 -34.32 -11.68
C ARG A 213 -13.00 -34.69 -10.59
N GLU A 214 -14.15 -35.26 -10.95
CA GLU A 214 -15.13 -35.77 -9.99
C GLU A 214 -14.55 -36.92 -9.15
N GLN A 215 -13.93 -37.92 -9.77
CA GLN A 215 -13.26 -39.02 -9.05
C GLN A 215 -12.13 -38.53 -8.13
N LEU A 216 -11.34 -37.54 -8.56
CA LEU A 216 -10.29 -36.93 -7.72
C LEU A 216 -10.89 -36.16 -6.54
N SER A 217 -11.96 -35.39 -6.76
CA SER A 217 -12.65 -34.64 -5.69
C SER A 217 -13.28 -35.56 -4.65
N ALA A 218 -13.95 -36.64 -5.07
CA ALA A 218 -14.50 -37.67 -4.18
C ALA A 218 -13.41 -38.41 -3.39
N ARG A 219 -12.25 -38.66 -4.00
CA ARG A 219 -11.09 -39.25 -3.32
C ARG A 219 -10.44 -38.28 -2.32
N ALA A 220 -10.37 -36.98 -2.65
CA ALA A 220 -9.87 -35.94 -1.77
C ALA A 220 -10.77 -35.78 -0.53
N ALA A 221 -12.08 -35.59 -0.72
CA ALA A 221 -13.05 -35.48 0.37
C ALA A 221 -13.09 -36.73 1.28
N LYS A 222 -12.84 -37.92 0.72
CA LYS A 222 -12.65 -39.13 1.53
C LYS A 222 -11.37 -39.06 2.37
N LEU A 223 -10.23 -38.71 1.77
CA LEU A 223 -8.95 -38.61 2.48
C LEU A 223 -8.97 -37.54 3.57
N GLU A 224 -9.62 -36.40 3.32
CA GLU A 224 -9.84 -35.33 4.28
C GLU A 224 -10.66 -35.83 5.49
N LYS A 225 -11.78 -36.51 5.23
CA LYS A 225 -12.58 -37.15 6.29
C LYS A 225 -11.81 -38.23 7.06
N ASP A 226 -11.02 -39.05 6.38
CA ASP A 226 -10.20 -40.09 7.01
C ASP A 226 -9.07 -39.48 7.87
N LEU A 227 -8.50 -38.34 7.46
CA LEU A 227 -7.53 -37.55 8.25
C LEU A 227 -8.17 -36.88 9.47
N ASP A 228 -9.37 -36.30 9.34
CA ASP A 228 -10.07 -35.68 10.48
C ASP A 228 -10.53 -36.73 11.51
N ASN A 229 -10.93 -37.93 11.06
CA ASN A 229 -11.13 -39.06 11.97
C ASN A 229 -9.85 -39.43 12.74
N GLN A 230 -8.68 -39.44 12.08
CA GLN A 230 -7.40 -39.70 12.74
C GLN A 230 -6.98 -38.57 13.70
N ARG A 231 -7.20 -37.31 13.33
CA ARG A 231 -6.97 -36.14 14.19
C ARG A 231 -7.81 -36.22 15.45
N ASN A 232 -9.11 -36.51 15.33
CA ASN A 232 -10.02 -36.60 16.48
C ASN A 232 -9.64 -37.74 17.43
N LEU A 233 -9.22 -38.91 16.90
CA LEU A 233 -8.71 -40.02 17.72
C LEU A 233 -7.42 -39.66 18.47
N LEU A 234 -6.49 -38.95 17.80
CA LEU A 234 -5.26 -38.45 18.43
C LEU A 234 -5.55 -37.40 19.51
N ILE A 235 -6.47 -36.46 19.26
CA ILE A 235 -6.91 -35.45 20.24
C ILE A 235 -7.52 -36.15 21.46
N GLU A 236 -8.45 -37.10 21.26
CA GLU A 236 -9.04 -37.90 22.34
C GLU A 236 -7.98 -38.65 23.17
N GLU A 237 -6.92 -39.16 22.55
CA GLU A 237 -5.83 -39.84 23.27
C GLU A 237 -4.94 -38.85 24.03
N PHE A 238 -4.55 -37.73 23.42
CA PHE A 238 -3.81 -36.66 24.08
C PHE A 238 -4.58 -36.04 25.24
N GLU A 239 -5.89 -35.81 25.12
CA GLU A 239 -6.73 -35.33 26.21
C GLU A 239 -6.78 -36.33 27.39
N LYS A 240 -6.88 -37.63 27.11
CA LYS A 240 -6.85 -38.67 28.17
C LYS A 240 -5.50 -38.71 28.88
N GLN A 241 -4.39 -38.61 28.14
CA GLN A 241 -3.04 -38.55 28.71
C GLN A 241 -2.81 -37.25 29.51
N HIS A 242 -3.24 -36.10 28.97
CA HIS A 242 -3.12 -34.79 29.62
C HIS A 242 -3.93 -34.75 30.91
N ASN A 243 -5.20 -35.15 30.90
CA ASN A 243 -6.04 -35.16 32.10
C ASN A 243 -5.49 -36.11 33.19
N ALA A 244 -4.93 -37.26 32.81
CA ALA A 244 -4.26 -38.16 33.74
C ALA A 244 -3.01 -37.53 34.37
N LEU A 245 -2.19 -36.83 33.57
CA LEU A 245 -0.99 -36.15 34.05
C LEU A 245 -1.33 -34.93 34.92
N VAL A 246 -2.32 -34.13 34.53
CA VAL A 246 -2.84 -33.01 35.33
C VAL A 246 -3.37 -33.50 36.68
N GLY A 247 -4.15 -34.59 36.71
CA GLY A 247 -4.64 -35.18 37.96
C GLY A 247 -3.51 -35.71 38.87
N ALA A 248 -2.44 -36.27 38.29
CA ALA A 248 -1.25 -36.67 39.04
C ALA A 248 -0.49 -35.45 39.61
N CYS A 249 -0.27 -34.42 38.80
CA CYS A 249 0.40 -33.18 39.22
C CYS A 249 -0.42 -32.42 40.28
N GLN A 250 -1.74 -32.34 40.15
CA GLN A 250 -2.63 -31.74 41.15
C GLN A 250 -2.54 -32.46 42.49
N LYS A 251 -2.51 -33.80 42.48
CA LYS A 251 -2.37 -34.60 43.70
C LYS A 251 -1.02 -34.38 44.40
N GLU A 252 0.08 -34.27 43.64
CA GLU A 252 1.38 -33.91 44.20
C GLU A 252 1.40 -32.47 44.74
N ILE A 253 0.85 -31.51 44.00
CA ILE A 253 0.71 -30.12 44.47
C ILE A 253 -0.10 -30.06 45.78
N GLU A 254 -1.14 -30.87 45.94
CA GLU A 254 -1.92 -30.94 47.18
C GLU A 254 -1.14 -31.60 48.32
N ASN A 255 -0.34 -32.64 48.04
CA ASN A 255 0.60 -33.22 49.01
C ASN A 255 1.61 -32.16 49.51
N TYR A 256 2.24 -31.42 48.59
CA TYR A 256 3.19 -30.35 48.94
C TYR A 256 2.52 -29.20 49.69
N LYS A 257 1.31 -28.79 49.32
CA LYS A 257 0.54 -27.76 50.06
C LYS A 257 0.27 -28.17 51.51
N ARG A 258 -0.07 -29.44 51.76
CA ARG A 258 -0.26 -29.96 53.13
C ARG A 258 1.05 -29.99 53.90
N LEU A 259 2.14 -30.47 53.29
CA LEU A 259 3.47 -30.48 53.90
C LEU A 259 3.96 -29.06 54.24
N ILE A 260 3.74 -28.09 53.35
CA ILE A 260 4.05 -26.68 53.59
C ILE A 260 3.22 -26.14 54.76
N ALA A 261 1.90 -26.36 54.77
CA ALA A 261 1.03 -25.90 55.86
C ALA A 261 1.41 -26.51 57.22
N ASP A 262 1.76 -27.81 57.28
CA ASP A 262 2.24 -28.48 58.50
C ASP A 262 3.61 -27.92 58.96
N MET A 263 4.51 -27.62 58.03
CA MET A 263 5.79 -26.98 58.32
C MET A 263 5.65 -25.52 58.77
N GLU A 264 4.76 -24.75 58.14
CA GLU A 264 4.45 -23.37 58.50
C GLU A 264 3.78 -23.30 59.88
N ALA A 265 2.82 -24.17 60.17
CA ALA A 265 2.22 -24.28 61.51
C ALA A 265 3.27 -24.69 62.57
N THR A 266 4.20 -25.57 62.21
CA THR A 266 5.32 -25.95 63.09
C THR A 266 6.26 -24.77 63.34
N ILE A 267 6.69 -24.05 62.29
CA ILE A 267 7.55 -22.86 62.37
C ILE A 267 6.86 -21.77 63.19
N GLU A 268 5.57 -21.52 62.97
CA GLU A 268 4.85 -20.46 63.67
C GLU A 268 4.58 -20.83 65.14
N SER A 269 4.32 -22.11 65.46
CA SER A 269 4.28 -22.56 66.85
C SER A 269 5.63 -22.38 67.57
N GLN A 270 6.75 -22.59 66.88
CA GLN A 270 8.09 -22.38 67.42
C GLN A 270 8.44 -20.89 67.54
N ARG A 271 8.02 -20.06 66.58
CA ARG A 271 8.14 -18.59 66.66
C ARG A 271 7.33 -18.04 67.82
N LEU A 272 6.07 -18.44 67.97
CA LEU A 272 5.20 -18.03 69.08
C LEU A 272 5.80 -18.48 70.43
N TYR A 273 6.34 -19.69 70.52
CA TYR A 273 7.01 -20.20 71.71
C TYR A 273 8.28 -19.39 72.06
N LEU A 274 9.13 -19.09 71.07
CA LEU A 274 10.33 -18.25 71.25
C LEU A 274 9.96 -16.79 71.58
N TYR A 275 8.95 -16.22 70.92
CA TYR A 275 8.43 -14.89 71.19
C TYR A 275 7.93 -14.78 72.63
N ASN A 276 7.09 -15.71 73.08
CA ASN A 276 6.58 -15.78 74.45
C ASN A 276 7.71 -15.96 75.49
N LEU A 277 8.75 -16.75 75.16
CA LEU A 277 9.96 -16.86 76.00
C LEU A 277 10.82 -15.60 76.03
N GLN A 278 10.71 -14.72 75.03
CA GLN A 278 11.49 -13.47 74.91
C GLN A 278 10.74 -12.22 75.39
N GLN A 279 9.41 -12.23 75.43
CA GLN A 279 8.62 -11.14 76.02
C GLN A 279 9.01 -10.89 77.48
N PRO A 280 8.97 -9.65 77.99
CA PRO A 280 9.14 -9.39 79.41
C PRO A 280 7.99 -10.00 80.22
N GLU A 281 8.25 -10.38 81.47
CA GLU A 281 7.16 -10.67 82.40
C GLU A 281 6.61 -9.33 82.89
N LEU A 282 5.39 -9.01 82.45
CA LEU A 282 4.60 -7.91 82.99
C LEU A 282 3.88 -8.36 84.26
N ILE A 283 3.59 -7.41 85.14
CA ILE A 283 2.89 -7.61 86.40
C ILE A 283 1.38 -7.76 86.15
N ASN A 284 0.85 -7.12 85.11
CA ASN A 284 -0.56 -7.19 84.68
C ASN A 284 -1.54 -6.78 85.80
N GLY A 285 -1.09 -5.87 86.66
CA GLY A 285 -1.88 -5.39 87.81
C GLY A 285 -2.79 -4.22 87.44
N SER A 286 -3.85 -4.04 88.24
CA SER A 286 -4.86 -2.99 88.03
C SER A 286 -4.60 -1.71 88.81
N THR A 287 -3.57 -1.67 89.67
CA THR A 287 -3.19 -0.44 90.37
C THR A 287 -2.27 0.43 89.53
N THR A 288 -2.34 1.73 89.77
CA THR A 288 -1.53 2.78 89.16
C THR A 288 -0.01 2.51 89.19
N TYR A 289 0.48 1.86 90.24
CA TYR A 289 1.90 1.48 90.38
C TYR A 289 2.29 0.32 89.47
N GLU A 290 1.37 -0.61 89.23
CA GLU A 290 1.57 -1.78 88.38
C GLU A 290 1.60 -1.38 86.90
N LEU A 291 0.68 -0.50 86.49
CA LEU A 291 0.67 0.07 85.14
C LEU A 291 1.95 0.87 84.82
N LEU A 292 2.44 1.71 85.74
CA LEU A 292 3.71 2.41 85.56
C LEU A 292 4.93 1.47 85.54
N ALA A 293 4.93 0.44 86.39
CA ALA A 293 5.99 -0.55 86.38
C ALA A 293 6.02 -1.32 85.05
N ASP A 294 4.87 -1.69 84.51
CA ASP A 294 4.77 -2.41 83.25
C ASP A 294 5.25 -1.56 82.05
N ARG A 295 5.02 -0.23 82.06
CA ARG A 295 5.70 0.68 81.10
C ARG A 295 7.22 0.70 81.25
N VAL A 296 7.73 0.82 82.49
CA VAL A 296 9.17 0.81 82.75
C VAL A 296 9.80 -0.53 82.34
N ILE A 297 9.08 -1.63 82.53
CA ILE A 297 9.47 -2.96 82.05
C ILE A 297 9.50 -3.00 80.52
N GLN A 298 8.52 -2.41 79.84
CA GLN A 298 8.47 -2.35 78.38
C GLN A 298 9.60 -1.46 77.80
N PHE A 299 9.91 -0.33 78.43
CA PHE A 299 11.06 0.51 78.07
C PHE A 299 12.39 -0.22 78.26
N LEU A 300 12.55 -0.94 79.37
CA LEU A 300 13.71 -1.80 79.63
C LEU A 300 13.83 -2.90 78.56
N TYR A 301 12.72 -3.51 78.16
CA TYR A 301 12.67 -4.51 77.08
C TYR A 301 13.11 -3.93 75.74
N ASN A 302 12.60 -2.76 75.36
CA ASN A 302 13.00 -2.03 74.14
C ASN A 302 14.52 -1.73 74.11
N HIS A 303 15.13 -1.57 75.28
CA HIS A 303 16.58 -1.35 75.46
C HIS A 303 17.37 -2.63 75.80
N GLY A 304 16.79 -3.81 75.58
CA GLY A 304 17.47 -5.10 75.63
C GLY A 304 17.51 -5.80 76.99
N VAL A 305 16.76 -5.31 77.98
CA VAL A 305 16.69 -5.89 79.34
C VAL A 305 15.35 -6.60 79.54
N ILE A 306 15.34 -7.93 79.37
CA ILE A 306 14.14 -8.76 79.52
C ILE A 306 13.90 -9.07 81.00
N VAL A 307 12.79 -8.56 81.55
CA VAL A 307 12.44 -8.63 82.99
C VAL A 307 11.79 -9.98 83.36
N ARG A 308 12.13 -10.51 84.54
CA ARG A 308 11.62 -11.78 85.12
C ARG A 308 11.40 -11.68 86.63
N ASP A 309 10.35 -12.32 87.15
CA ASP A 309 9.87 -12.22 88.55
C ASP A 309 9.86 -10.75 89.06
N PRO A 310 9.11 -9.85 88.39
CA PRO A 310 8.96 -8.47 88.84
C PRO A 310 8.08 -8.39 90.09
N ARG A 311 8.45 -7.52 91.04
CA ARG A 311 7.67 -7.26 92.26
C ARG A 311 7.70 -5.79 92.63
N ILE A 312 6.53 -5.23 92.91
CA ILE A 312 6.38 -3.86 93.40
C ILE A 312 6.28 -3.81 94.92
N VAL A 313 6.88 -2.78 95.50
CA VAL A 313 6.55 -2.28 96.84
C VAL A 313 6.13 -0.81 96.71
N PRO A 314 4.85 -0.45 96.93
CA PRO A 314 4.38 0.92 96.82
C PRO A 314 4.70 1.71 98.10
N PHE A 315 5.03 2.99 97.94
CA PHE A 315 5.24 3.97 99.01
C PHE A 315 4.41 5.23 98.72
N THR A 316 4.25 6.11 99.71
CA THR A 316 3.28 7.23 99.67
C THR A 316 3.46 8.23 98.51
N LYS A 317 4.63 8.27 97.86
CA LYS A 317 4.96 9.13 96.70
C LYS A 317 5.93 8.48 95.69
N LYS A 318 6.29 7.22 95.90
CA LYS A 318 7.32 6.48 95.16
C LYS A 318 6.90 5.01 95.07
N PHE A 319 7.52 4.23 94.18
CA PHE A 319 7.45 2.77 94.27
C PHE A 319 8.83 2.15 94.04
N GLN A 320 9.04 0.95 94.58
CA GLN A 320 10.15 0.10 94.20
C GLN A 320 9.68 -0.98 93.24
N LEU A 321 10.38 -1.14 92.12
CA LEU A 321 10.26 -2.26 91.20
C LEU A 321 11.52 -3.12 91.35
N SER A 322 11.36 -4.38 91.77
CA SER A 322 12.46 -5.32 92.01
C SER A 322 12.34 -6.56 91.13
N PHE A 323 13.39 -6.95 90.42
CA PHE A 323 13.31 -7.95 89.35
C PHE A 323 14.62 -8.70 89.08
N ASN A 324 14.49 -9.90 88.52
CA ASN A 324 15.56 -10.62 87.83
C ASN A 324 15.53 -10.28 86.32
N ILE A 325 16.52 -10.73 85.57
CA ILE A 325 16.48 -10.69 84.10
C ILE A 325 16.51 -12.10 83.49
N LEU A 326 16.04 -12.24 82.25
CA LEU A 326 16.38 -13.37 81.40
C LEU A 326 17.66 -13.04 80.60
N PRO A 327 18.82 -13.70 80.87
CA PRO A 327 20.00 -13.53 80.06
C PRO A 327 19.83 -14.22 78.70
N ILE A 328 19.99 -13.48 77.61
CA ILE A 328 20.07 -14.03 76.25
C ILE A 328 21.51 -13.96 75.78
N VAL A 329 22.05 -15.11 75.36
CA VAL A 329 23.30 -15.17 74.60
C VAL A 329 22.98 -14.81 73.15
N PRO A 330 23.49 -13.68 72.61
CA PRO A 330 23.16 -13.27 71.25
C PRO A 330 23.72 -14.26 70.21
N GLY A 331 22.96 -14.47 69.14
CA GLY A 331 23.47 -15.13 67.94
C GLY A 331 24.65 -14.35 67.33
N LYS A 332 25.36 -14.96 66.36
CA LYS A 332 26.58 -14.38 65.76
C LYS A 332 26.44 -12.92 65.28
N ASN A 333 25.22 -12.48 64.94
CA ASN A 333 24.94 -11.18 64.32
C ASN A 333 24.34 -10.15 65.31
N ASP A 334 23.82 -10.54 66.48
CA ASP A 334 23.06 -9.65 67.40
C ASP A 334 23.89 -9.17 68.62
N LYS A 335 25.22 -9.22 68.52
CA LYS A 335 26.12 -8.89 69.65
C LYS A 335 25.89 -7.46 70.16
N GLY A 336 25.39 -7.36 71.38
CA GLY A 336 25.13 -6.10 72.08
C GLY A 336 23.64 -5.72 72.20
N LYS A 337 22.73 -6.34 71.44
CA LYS A 337 21.30 -5.94 71.47
C LYS A 337 20.63 -6.20 72.83
N TYR A 338 20.89 -7.36 73.44
CA TYR A 338 20.33 -7.76 74.74
C TYR A 338 21.39 -7.81 75.84
N ALA A 339 20.95 -7.75 77.10
CA ALA A 339 21.83 -7.86 78.26
C ALA A 339 22.21 -9.32 78.55
N GLU A 340 23.52 -9.61 78.58
CA GLU A 340 24.01 -11.00 78.67
C GLU A 340 23.92 -11.58 80.10
N ASN A 341 23.84 -10.72 81.13
CA ASN A 341 23.76 -11.11 82.54
C ASN A 341 23.31 -9.92 83.42
N LEU A 342 22.99 -10.20 84.69
CA LEU A 342 22.47 -9.20 85.65
C LEU A 342 23.41 -7.98 85.83
N ILE A 343 24.73 -8.17 85.74
CA ILE A 343 25.72 -7.09 85.91
C ILE A 343 25.77 -6.21 84.64
N ASP A 344 25.65 -6.81 83.45
CA ASP A 344 25.50 -6.06 82.19
C ASP A 344 24.19 -5.26 82.17
N ALA A 345 23.07 -5.86 82.57
CA ALA A 345 21.80 -5.14 82.71
C ALA A 345 21.89 -3.99 83.72
N TYR A 346 22.49 -4.22 84.91
CA TYR A 346 22.68 -3.17 85.91
C TYR A 346 23.49 -1.99 85.35
N LYS A 347 24.61 -2.26 84.66
CA LYS A 347 25.43 -1.24 84.00
C LYS A 347 24.66 -0.49 82.91
N ARG A 348 23.99 -1.20 81.99
CA ARG A 348 23.17 -0.57 80.94
C ARG A 348 22.14 0.37 81.55
N ILE A 349 21.44 -0.06 82.61
CA ILE A 349 20.46 0.78 83.29
C ILE A 349 21.13 2.02 83.89
N HIS A 350 22.16 1.82 84.71
CA HIS A 350 22.90 2.88 85.39
C HIS A 350 23.48 3.94 84.42
N ASP A 351 24.17 3.47 83.38
CA ASP A 351 25.01 4.29 82.51
C ASP A 351 24.24 4.92 81.34
N ARG A 352 23.03 4.42 81.01
CA ARG A 352 22.27 4.85 79.82
C ARG A 352 20.76 5.01 79.99
N LEU A 353 20.10 4.15 80.79
CA LEU A 353 18.63 4.07 80.78
C LEU A 353 17.94 4.85 81.90
N LEU A 354 18.65 5.22 82.97
CA LEU A 354 18.06 5.94 84.12
C LEU A 354 17.39 7.28 83.75
N GLU A 355 17.84 7.94 82.67
CA GLU A 355 17.22 9.19 82.18
C GLU A 355 16.02 8.92 81.26
N GLY A 356 16.04 7.87 80.45
CA GLY A 356 14.84 7.42 79.71
C GLY A 356 13.73 6.95 80.63
N ILE A 357 14.06 6.24 81.72
CA ILE A 357 13.10 5.84 82.77
C ILE A 357 12.47 7.05 83.48
N MET A 358 13.08 8.26 83.43
CA MET A 358 12.43 9.49 83.90
C MET A 358 11.41 10.07 82.89
N ALA A 359 11.57 9.79 81.59
CA ALA A 359 10.64 10.25 80.56
C ALA A 359 9.38 9.35 80.48
N GLU A 360 9.58 8.03 80.59
CA GLU A 360 8.51 7.01 80.57
C GLU A 360 7.59 7.01 81.80
N VAL A 361 7.99 7.70 82.88
CA VAL A 361 7.21 7.90 84.10
C VAL A 361 6.86 9.38 84.18
N PRO A 362 5.62 9.79 83.83
CA PRO A 362 5.33 11.20 83.60
C PRO A 362 5.63 12.07 84.82
N ASN A 363 6.28 13.20 84.59
CA ASN A 363 6.66 14.15 85.65
C ASN A 363 7.47 13.51 86.81
N CYS A 364 8.32 12.51 86.53
CA CYS A 364 9.24 11.91 87.50
C CYS A 364 10.28 12.93 88.02
N LYS A 365 10.04 13.50 89.21
CA LYS A 365 10.79 14.66 89.75
C LYS A 365 12.21 14.36 90.23
N THR A 366 12.60 13.10 90.36
CA THR A 366 13.93 12.70 90.85
C THR A 366 14.45 11.48 90.09
N LYS A 367 15.72 11.50 89.67
CA LYS A 367 16.36 10.36 88.98
C LYS A 367 16.16 9.06 89.77
N PRO A 368 15.74 7.95 89.14
CA PRO A 368 15.42 6.72 89.85
C PRO A 368 16.63 6.20 90.64
N GLY A 369 16.39 5.79 91.89
CA GLY A 369 17.40 5.10 92.69
C GLY A 369 17.61 3.69 92.13
N LEU A 370 18.85 3.27 91.94
CA LEU A 370 19.20 1.97 91.35
C LEU A 370 20.12 1.21 92.28
N GLU A 371 19.64 0.09 92.82
CA GLU A 371 20.37 -0.78 93.72
C GLU A 371 20.40 -2.22 93.19
N MET A 372 21.40 -3.00 93.60
CA MET A 372 21.47 -4.44 93.34
C MET A 372 21.41 -5.19 94.67
N SER A 373 20.30 -5.89 94.93
CA SER A 373 20.01 -6.51 96.21
C SER A 373 19.48 -7.93 96.02
N ASN A 374 19.98 -8.90 96.80
CA ASN A 374 19.55 -10.30 96.77
C ASN A 374 19.50 -10.94 95.35
N ARG A 375 20.49 -10.60 94.49
CA ARG A 375 20.58 -10.99 93.06
C ARG A 375 19.48 -10.43 92.15
N ARG A 376 18.71 -9.44 92.61
CA ARG A 376 17.78 -8.64 91.81
C ARG A 376 18.33 -7.24 91.56
N ILE A 377 17.84 -6.60 90.50
CA ILE A 377 17.91 -5.15 90.32
C ILE A 377 16.70 -4.54 91.03
N VAL A 378 16.90 -3.41 91.71
CA VAL A 378 15.85 -2.66 92.41
C VAL A 378 15.88 -1.22 91.91
N LEU A 379 14.81 -0.80 91.22
CA LEU A 379 14.56 0.57 90.82
C LEU A 379 13.61 1.23 91.82
N THR A 380 13.95 2.43 92.30
CA THR A 380 13.12 3.26 93.19
C THR A 380 12.69 4.52 92.43
N ILE A 381 11.42 4.59 92.06
CA ILE A 381 10.87 5.57 91.12
C ILE A 381 9.96 6.57 91.85
N ASP A 382 10.03 7.86 91.50
CA ASP A 382 9.19 8.92 92.07
C ASP A 382 8.03 9.28 91.14
N ILE A 383 6.82 9.26 91.68
CA ILE A 383 5.59 9.50 90.91
C ILE A 383 4.86 10.77 91.37
N SER A 384 5.51 11.62 92.18
CA SER A 384 4.89 12.77 92.85
C SER A 384 4.53 13.95 91.94
N GLY A 385 4.41 13.71 90.63
CA GLY A 385 3.99 14.68 89.63
C GLY A 385 3.13 14.15 88.50
N VAL A 386 2.89 12.84 88.37
CA VAL A 386 2.12 12.27 87.24
C VAL A 386 0.73 12.92 87.20
N ASP A 387 0.35 13.43 86.03
CA ASP A 387 -0.97 14.00 85.77
C ASP A 387 -1.75 13.04 84.87
N TRP A 388 -2.82 12.45 85.42
CA TRP A 388 -3.36 11.16 84.96
C TRP A 388 -4.37 11.27 83.82
N GLU A 389 -4.75 12.49 83.42
CA GLU A 389 -5.81 12.72 82.43
C GLU A 389 -5.29 12.90 80.99
N ALA A 390 -4.00 13.22 80.82
CA ALA A 390 -3.43 13.63 79.53
C ALA A 390 -3.09 12.47 78.55
N GLU A 391 -2.95 11.24 79.05
CA GLU A 391 -2.15 10.19 78.40
C GLU A 391 -2.95 9.16 77.57
N ASN A 392 -4.23 9.47 77.27
CA ASN A 392 -5.16 8.57 76.56
C ASN A 392 -5.54 9.07 75.15
N GLN A 393 -4.76 9.97 74.55
CA GLN A 393 -5.03 10.51 73.21
C GLN A 393 -4.31 9.68 72.13
N VAL A 394 -5.09 8.88 71.40
CA VAL A 394 -4.67 8.24 70.14
C VAL A 394 -4.77 9.27 69.01
N ASP A 395 -3.77 9.33 68.13
CA ASP A 395 -3.80 10.24 66.99
C ASP A 395 -5.01 9.93 66.08
N PRO A 396 -5.82 10.96 65.72
CA PRO A 396 -7.06 10.73 65.00
C PRO A 396 -6.82 10.30 63.54
N ILE A 397 -7.71 9.43 63.04
CA ILE A 397 -7.82 9.16 61.61
C ILE A 397 -8.24 10.45 60.91
N VAL A 398 -7.39 10.95 60.00
CA VAL A 398 -7.63 12.18 59.26
C VAL A 398 -8.48 11.86 58.05
N GLU A 399 -9.78 12.11 58.13
CA GLU A 399 -10.69 11.98 56.99
C GLU A 399 -10.55 13.17 56.02
N ALA A 400 -10.75 12.89 54.73
CA ALA A 400 -10.82 13.91 53.69
C ALA A 400 -12.22 14.54 53.61
N ASP A 401 -12.30 15.67 52.89
CA ASP A 401 -13.56 16.28 52.45
C ASP A 401 -14.47 15.24 51.74
N PRO A 402 -15.72 15.02 52.18
CA PRO A 402 -16.66 14.13 51.50
C PRO A 402 -16.89 14.46 50.01
N ASP A 403 -16.81 15.76 49.65
CA ASP A 403 -16.95 16.24 48.27
C ASP A 403 -15.64 16.17 47.47
N TRP A 404 -14.62 15.44 47.96
CA TRP A 404 -13.37 15.19 47.23
C TRP A 404 -13.56 14.76 45.76
N PRO A 405 -14.57 13.96 45.36
CA PRO A 405 -14.78 13.60 43.96
C PRO A 405 -15.09 14.82 43.09
N LEU A 406 -15.95 15.73 43.55
CA LEU A 406 -16.27 16.99 42.85
C LEU A 406 -15.03 17.89 42.76
N THR A 407 -14.24 17.96 43.84
CA THR A 407 -13.00 18.73 43.89
C THR A 407 -11.95 18.18 42.91
N ILE A 408 -11.67 16.88 42.89
CA ILE A 408 -10.70 16.31 41.95
C ILE A 408 -11.17 16.38 40.49
N VAL A 409 -12.48 16.24 40.24
CA VAL A 409 -13.08 16.36 38.91
C VAL A 409 -12.77 17.73 38.31
N ARG A 410 -12.94 18.82 39.08
CA ARG A 410 -12.68 20.20 38.61
C ARG A 410 -11.24 20.43 38.14
N ILE A 411 -10.26 19.73 38.73
CA ILE A 411 -8.82 19.90 38.42
C ILE A 411 -8.23 18.82 37.49
N ALA A 412 -8.86 17.66 37.37
CA ALA A 412 -8.36 16.53 36.60
C ALA A 412 -8.28 16.81 35.08
N ASN A 413 -7.19 16.41 34.43
CA ASN A 413 -7.15 16.25 32.97
C ASN A 413 -7.49 14.81 32.57
N HIS A 414 -6.93 13.85 33.31
CA HIS A 414 -7.08 12.40 33.10
C HIS A 414 -7.21 11.72 34.46
N PHE A 415 -7.65 10.46 34.49
CA PHE A 415 -7.78 9.65 35.70
C PHE A 415 -7.06 8.31 35.55
N ARG A 416 -6.36 7.92 36.60
CA ARG A 416 -5.84 6.57 36.82
C ARG A 416 -6.60 5.98 38.01
N VAL A 417 -7.21 4.82 37.84
CA VAL A 417 -7.81 4.05 38.94
C VAL A 417 -7.17 2.68 38.97
N THR A 418 -6.56 2.32 40.10
CA THR A 418 -5.81 1.06 40.26
C THR A 418 -6.13 0.37 41.58
N GLY A 419 -6.39 -0.93 41.52
CA GLY A 419 -6.85 -1.73 42.66
C GLY A 419 -6.99 -3.20 42.27
N ASN A 420 -6.90 -4.11 43.23
CA ASN A 420 -7.06 -5.55 42.99
C ASN A 420 -8.44 -5.89 42.39
N THR A 421 -8.66 -7.15 42.02
CA THR A 421 -10.02 -7.67 41.78
C THR A 421 -10.91 -7.40 42.99
N ASP A 422 -12.20 -7.17 42.76
CA ASP A 422 -13.22 -6.96 43.81
C ASP A 422 -12.96 -5.77 44.77
N THR A 423 -12.30 -4.72 44.26
CA THR A 423 -12.05 -3.43 44.96
C THR A 423 -12.91 -2.26 44.43
N ASP A 424 -14.06 -2.55 43.81
CA ASP A 424 -15.05 -1.55 43.35
C ASP A 424 -14.50 -0.45 42.42
N LYS A 425 -13.46 -0.75 41.64
CA LYS A 425 -12.85 0.17 40.66
C LYS A 425 -13.88 0.81 39.71
N SER A 426 -14.71 -0.02 39.07
CA SER A 426 -15.68 0.44 38.07
C SER A 426 -16.83 1.22 38.74
N THR A 427 -17.24 0.83 39.96
CA THR A 427 -18.18 1.58 40.82
C THR A 427 -17.65 2.98 41.19
N LEU A 428 -16.37 3.10 41.54
CA LEU A 428 -15.74 4.40 41.78
C LEU A 428 -15.72 5.25 40.51
N VAL A 429 -15.44 4.65 39.35
CA VAL A 429 -15.46 5.37 38.06
C VAL A 429 -16.88 5.77 37.65
N ASP A 430 -17.91 4.96 37.93
CA ASP A 430 -19.32 5.30 37.72
C ASP A 430 -19.72 6.54 38.55
N ASN A 431 -19.30 6.59 39.82
CA ASN A 431 -19.44 7.77 40.68
C ASN A 431 -18.65 9.00 40.19
N LEU A 432 -17.41 8.81 39.71
CA LEU A 432 -16.65 9.90 39.10
C LEU A 432 -17.33 10.40 37.82
N VAL A 433 -17.92 9.53 37.00
CA VAL A 433 -18.71 9.92 35.82
C VAL A 433 -19.94 10.74 36.23
N GLY A 434 -20.68 10.33 37.27
CA GLY A 434 -21.77 11.13 37.84
C GLY A 434 -21.30 12.52 38.29
N ALA A 435 -20.22 12.60 39.07
CA ALA A 435 -19.63 13.87 39.51
C ALA A 435 -19.17 14.74 38.31
N MET A 436 -18.62 14.11 37.25
CA MET A 436 -18.24 14.79 36.01
C MET A 436 -19.44 15.30 35.21
N GLN A 437 -20.59 14.63 35.22
CA GLN A 437 -21.83 15.10 34.59
C GLN A 437 -22.44 16.28 35.36
N GLN A 438 -22.37 16.27 36.70
CA GLN A 438 -22.80 17.40 37.53
C GLN A 438 -21.92 18.64 37.30
N VAL A 439 -20.61 18.48 37.09
CA VAL A 439 -19.69 19.58 36.80
C VAL A 439 -19.70 20.01 35.31
N TRP A 440 -20.02 19.09 34.38
CA TRP A 440 -20.13 19.37 32.95
C TRP A 440 -21.38 18.74 32.33
N VAL A 441 -22.45 19.55 32.22
CA VAL A 441 -23.77 19.18 31.67
C VAL A 441 -23.71 18.54 30.27
N GLU A 442 -22.71 18.89 29.46
CA GLU A 442 -22.53 18.36 28.09
C GLU A 442 -21.50 17.22 27.98
N LEU A 443 -21.15 16.54 29.08
CA LEU A 443 -20.17 15.47 29.08
C LEU A 443 -20.59 14.31 28.15
N ARG A 444 -19.77 14.07 27.13
CA ARG A 444 -19.82 12.84 26.33
C ARG A 444 -19.04 11.74 27.01
N LEU A 445 -19.55 10.52 26.95
CA LEU A 445 -18.92 9.32 27.49
C LEU A 445 -18.66 8.32 26.37
N SER A 446 -17.50 7.68 26.40
CA SER A 446 -17.16 6.52 25.58
C SER A 446 -16.44 5.51 26.47
N VAL A 447 -17.05 4.36 26.71
CA VAL A 447 -16.50 3.30 27.58
C VAL A 447 -16.16 2.07 26.76
N ALA A 448 -14.92 1.61 26.88
CA ALA A 448 -14.44 0.34 26.36
C ALA A 448 -14.21 -0.64 27.53
N ASP A 449 -14.88 -1.78 27.47
CA ASP A 449 -14.87 -2.84 28.49
C ASP A 449 -14.47 -4.17 27.84
N PRO A 450 -13.21 -4.63 27.99
CA PRO A 450 -12.74 -5.87 27.40
C PRO A 450 -13.34 -7.12 28.09
N LYS A 451 -13.91 -6.98 29.29
CA LYS A 451 -14.51 -8.05 30.09
C LYS A 451 -16.01 -8.23 29.87
N TYR A 452 -16.69 -7.33 29.16
CA TYR A 452 -18.14 -7.43 28.91
C TYR A 452 -18.53 -8.84 28.41
N PRO A 453 -19.54 -9.52 28.99
CA PRO A 453 -20.54 -9.02 29.94
C PRO A 453 -20.22 -9.27 31.43
N PHE A 454 -18.99 -9.63 31.78
CA PHE A 454 -18.62 -9.99 33.16
C PHE A 454 -18.37 -8.78 34.08
N THR A 455 -18.38 -7.56 33.55
CA THR A 455 -18.29 -6.30 34.32
C THR A 455 -19.68 -5.70 34.47
N GLU A 456 -20.10 -5.39 35.70
CA GLU A 456 -21.36 -4.68 35.96
C GLU A 456 -21.12 -3.17 36.01
N TRP A 457 -21.77 -2.42 35.11
CA TRP A 457 -21.75 -0.95 35.08
C TRP A 457 -23.14 -0.43 35.43
N SER A 458 -23.25 0.36 36.50
CA SER A 458 -24.54 0.75 37.10
C SER A 458 -25.25 1.89 36.37
N THR A 459 -24.56 2.97 36.00
CA THR A 459 -25.22 4.17 35.45
C THR A 459 -25.23 4.20 33.91
N PHE A 460 -24.36 3.43 33.23
CA PHE A 460 -24.27 3.42 31.77
C PHE A 460 -23.86 2.07 31.18
N THR A 461 -24.18 1.85 29.90
CA THR A 461 -23.76 0.66 29.14
C THR A 461 -22.47 0.95 28.35
N PRO A 462 -21.45 0.06 28.37
CA PRO A 462 -20.25 0.22 27.55
C PRO A 462 -20.56 0.38 26.05
N ASN A 463 -19.84 1.29 25.40
CA ASN A 463 -19.96 1.59 23.96
C ASN A 463 -19.20 0.59 23.09
N TYR A 464 -18.14 0.00 23.65
CA TYR A 464 -17.30 -1.00 23.02
C TYR A 464 -17.19 -2.20 23.95
N LYS A 465 -17.66 -3.36 23.50
CA LYS A 465 -17.90 -4.54 24.32
C LYS A 465 -17.00 -5.71 23.94
N GLY A 466 -16.22 -6.21 24.90
CA GLY A 466 -15.22 -7.24 24.68
C GLY A 466 -13.96 -6.70 24.01
N VAL A 467 -12.96 -7.57 23.86
CA VAL A 467 -11.60 -7.24 23.40
C VAL A 467 -11.58 -6.59 22.01
N GLU A 468 -12.23 -7.19 21.01
CA GLU A 468 -12.24 -6.69 19.63
C GLU A 468 -12.80 -5.27 19.50
N GLU A 469 -13.95 -5.00 20.13
CA GLU A 469 -14.53 -3.66 20.09
C GLU A 469 -13.71 -2.67 20.91
N SER A 470 -13.10 -3.11 22.03
CA SER A 470 -12.24 -2.25 22.84
C SER A 470 -11.02 -1.75 22.06
N PHE A 471 -10.43 -2.56 21.16
CA PHE A 471 -9.41 -2.08 20.21
C PHE A 471 -9.98 -1.00 19.25
N ARG A 472 -11.23 -1.16 18.77
CA ARG A 472 -11.90 -0.14 17.95
C ARG A 472 -12.19 1.13 18.76
N GLY A 473 -12.47 1.02 20.06
CA GLY A 473 -12.62 2.14 20.98
C GLY A 473 -11.33 2.94 21.14
N VAL A 474 -10.20 2.30 21.42
CA VAL A 474 -8.90 2.99 21.49
C VAL A 474 -8.49 3.57 20.12
N SER A 475 -8.92 2.95 19.02
CA SER A 475 -8.77 3.53 17.67
C SER A 475 -9.64 4.79 17.47
N ALA A 476 -10.86 4.81 18.01
CA ALA A 476 -11.72 5.99 18.00
C ALA A 476 -11.15 7.14 18.85
N LEU A 477 -10.48 6.84 19.97
CA LEU A 477 -9.73 7.83 20.77
C LEU A 477 -8.67 8.57 19.92
N GLU A 478 -7.86 7.85 19.13
CA GLU A 478 -6.88 8.48 18.22
C GLU A 478 -7.57 9.34 17.14
N GLN A 479 -8.70 8.88 16.58
CA GLN A 479 -9.48 9.65 15.59
C GLN A 479 -10.11 10.92 16.17
N ILE A 480 -10.59 10.89 17.41
CA ILE A 480 -11.12 12.06 18.12
C ILE A 480 -9.99 13.08 18.38
N VAL A 481 -8.81 12.63 18.82
CA VAL A 481 -7.65 13.52 18.96
C VAL A 481 -7.26 14.16 17.63
N ASP A 482 -7.09 13.36 16.57
CA ASP A 482 -6.61 13.87 15.27
C ASP A 482 -7.61 14.80 14.57
N SER A 483 -8.92 14.51 14.69
CA SER A 483 -9.96 15.38 14.12
C SER A 483 -10.03 16.72 14.86
N ARG A 484 -10.08 16.71 16.20
CA ARG A 484 -10.02 17.92 17.04
C ARG A 484 -8.72 18.71 16.77
N PHE A 485 -7.56 18.05 16.70
CA PHE A 485 -6.26 18.70 16.44
C PHE A 485 -6.18 19.31 15.03
N ARG A 486 -6.67 18.61 14.01
CA ARG A 486 -6.73 19.11 12.63
C ARG A 486 -7.64 20.32 12.48
N LEU A 487 -8.76 20.36 13.22
CA LEU A 487 -9.66 21.52 13.27
C LEU A 487 -9.03 22.70 14.02
N ALA A 488 -8.41 22.46 15.18
CA ALA A 488 -7.67 23.47 15.95
C ALA A 488 -6.53 24.10 15.14
N ARG A 489 -5.75 23.26 14.44
CA ARG A 489 -4.68 23.69 13.53
C ARG A 489 -5.22 24.57 12.39
N LYS A 490 -6.25 24.10 11.66
CA LYS A 490 -6.88 24.90 10.58
C LYS A 490 -7.46 26.23 11.07
N ALA A 491 -8.00 26.29 12.28
CA ALA A 491 -8.46 27.54 12.87
C ALA A 491 -7.30 28.51 13.11
N LYS A 492 -6.21 28.04 13.76
CA LYS A 492 -5.01 28.85 14.02
C LYS A 492 -4.35 29.34 12.74
N GLU A 493 -4.19 28.47 11.73
CA GLU A 493 -3.63 28.81 10.42
C GLU A 493 -4.51 29.84 9.65
N ALA A 494 -5.82 29.85 9.89
CA ALA A 494 -6.75 30.82 9.34
C ALA A 494 -6.95 32.09 10.19
N GLY A 495 -6.16 32.30 11.26
CA GLY A 495 -6.29 33.43 12.18
C GLY A 495 -7.58 33.44 13.01
N LYS A 496 -8.30 32.32 13.08
CA LYS A 496 -9.58 32.17 13.78
C LYS A 496 -9.37 31.68 15.22
N PRO A 497 -10.29 31.98 16.15
CA PRO A 497 -10.27 31.35 17.47
C PRO A 497 -10.31 29.82 17.34
N LEU A 498 -9.57 29.13 18.21
CA LEU A 498 -9.65 27.68 18.34
C LEU A 498 -11.11 27.24 18.55
N PRO A 499 -11.57 26.14 17.92
CA PRO A 499 -12.92 25.63 18.15
C PRO A 499 -13.11 25.26 19.62
N GLU A 500 -14.31 25.50 20.14
CA GLU A 500 -14.75 24.86 21.38
C GLU A 500 -15.35 23.50 21.05
N PHE A 501 -15.05 22.51 21.89
CA PHE A 501 -15.54 21.15 21.76
C PHE A 501 -16.24 20.75 23.06
N ALA A 502 -17.25 19.89 22.97
CA ALA A 502 -17.86 19.30 24.15
C ALA A 502 -16.80 18.52 24.97
N PRO A 503 -16.87 18.57 26.31
CA PRO A 503 -16.05 17.73 27.17
C PRO A 503 -16.40 16.27 26.90
N GLU A 504 -15.37 15.42 26.84
CA GLU A 504 -15.53 14.02 26.42
C GLU A 504 -14.60 13.16 27.28
N LEU A 505 -15.15 12.17 27.96
CA LEU A 505 -14.40 11.17 28.70
C LEU A 505 -14.36 9.87 27.89
N PHE A 506 -13.15 9.40 27.61
CA PHE A 506 -12.92 8.02 27.22
C PHE A 506 -12.52 7.20 28.46
N VAL A 507 -13.28 6.15 28.77
CA VAL A 507 -12.96 5.17 29.81
C VAL A 507 -12.44 3.90 29.13
N LEU A 508 -11.27 3.43 29.55
CA LEU A 508 -10.79 2.09 29.24
C LEU A 508 -10.79 1.27 30.55
N ASP A 509 -11.69 0.29 30.66
CA ASP A 509 -11.68 -0.66 31.76
C ASP A 509 -10.63 -1.76 31.55
N GLU A 510 -10.13 -2.33 32.64
CA GLU A 510 -9.11 -3.38 32.73
C GLU A 510 -8.04 -3.30 31.62
N ALA A 511 -7.42 -2.12 31.50
CA ALA A 511 -6.52 -1.75 30.41
C ALA A 511 -5.34 -2.71 30.23
N GLU A 512 -4.92 -3.41 31.29
CA GLU A 512 -3.90 -4.46 31.22
C GLU A 512 -4.34 -5.67 30.39
N ILE A 513 -5.62 -6.08 30.46
CA ILE A 513 -6.14 -7.19 29.64
C ILE A 513 -6.08 -6.83 28.16
N LEU A 514 -6.46 -5.58 27.80
CA LEU A 514 -6.36 -5.14 26.41
C LEU A 514 -4.91 -5.09 25.90
N MET A 515 -3.93 -4.89 26.80
CA MET A 515 -2.50 -4.87 26.47
C MET A 515 -1.87 -6.27 26.41
N ASP A 516 -2.34 -7.21 27.23
CA ASP A 516 -1.92 -8.62 27.21
C ASP A 516 -2.54 -9.37 26.02
N GLU A 517 -3.82 -9.13 25.69
CA GLU A 517 -4.48 -9.64 24.48
C GLU A 517 -3.82 -9.09 23.20
N ALA A 518 -3.50 -7.80 23.16
CA ALA A 518 -2.75 -7.22 22.05
C ALA A 518 -1.38 -7.86 21.85
N ARG A 519 -0.73 -8.23 22.96
CA ARG A 519 0.54 -8.95 22.95
C ARG A 519 0.37 -10.39 22.46
N ALA A 520 -0.66 -11.10 22.90
CA ALA A 520 -0.97 -12.45 22.41
C ALA A 520 -1.24 -12.47 20.91
N ILE A 521 -1.93 -11.44 20.39
CA ILE A 521 -2.14 -11.24 18.94
C ILE A 521 -0.82 -10.93 18.22
N ASP A 522 0.03 -10.06 18.76
CA ASP A 522 1.37 -9.75 18.23
C ASP A 522 2.31 -10.98 18.24
N GLU A 523 2.19 -11.87 19.23
CA GLU A 523 2.98 -13.11 19.32
C GLU A 523 2.47 -14.20 18.38
N ALA A 524 1.15 -14.32 18.21
CA ALA A 524 0.52 -15.27 17.26
C ALA A 524 0.63 -14.82 15.80
N ASN A 525 0.63 -13.51 15.53
CA ASN A 525 0.75 -12.92 14.20
C ASN A 525 1.82 -11.81 14.20
N PRO A 526 3.12 -12.17 14.19
CA PRO A 526 4.22 -11.19 14.24
C PRO A 526 4.09 -10.11 13.16
N PRO A 527 4.18 -8.81 13.51
CA PRO A 527 4.01 -7.73 12.56
C PRO A 527 5.07 -7.78 11.46
N GLU A 528 4.62 -7.72 10.20
CA GLU A 528 5.50 -7.67 9.02
C GLU A 528 6.59 -6.60 9.17
N ARG A 529 7.78 -6.86 8.62
CA ARG A 529 8.98 -6.03 8.78
C ARG A 529 8.72 -4.56 8.41
N GLY A 530 8.58 -3.71 9.42
CA GLY A 530 8.30 -2.27 9.29
C GLY A 530 6.91 -1.82 9.74
N LYS A 531 5.98 -2.75 10.03
CA LYS A 531 4.71 -2.46 10.71
C LYS A 531 4.94 -2.31 12.22
N ILE A 532 4.10 -1.51 12.87
CA ILE A 532 4.12 -1.32 14.33
C ILE A 532 3.22 -2.41 14.94
N SER A 533 3.71 -3.09 15.97
CA SER A 533 2.94 -4.09 16.72
C SER A 533 1.67 -3.49 17.34
N LEU A 534 0.61 -4.28 17.50
CA LEU A 534 -0.67 -3.85 18.07
C LEU A 534 -0.49 -3.30 19.49
N GLN A 535 0.31 -3.96 20.33
CA GLN A 535 0.62 -3.49 21.69
C GLN A 535 1.32 -2.11 21.67
N LYS A 536 2.31 -1.92 20.79
CA LYS A 536 3.00 -0.63 20.61
C LYS A 536 2.07 0.44 20.02
N HIS A 537 1.15 0.05 19.15
CA HIS A 537 0.14 0.95 18.57
C HIS A 537 -0.86 1.43 19.64
N LEU A 538 -1.36 0.55 20.51
CA LEU A 538 -2.24 0.89 21.63
C LEU A 538 -1.55 1.83 22.63
N THR A 539 -0.31 1.51 23.01
CA THR A 539 0.55 2.40 23.83
C THR A 539 0.64 3.80 23.22
N ARG A 540 0.86 3.90 21.90
CA ARG A 540 0.91 5.18 21.17
C ARG A 540 -0.42 5.93 21.25
N MET A 541 -1.54 5.25 21.03
CA MET A 541 -2.88 5.86 21.05
C MET A 541 -3.26 6.37 22.45
N LEU A 542 -2.96 5.60 23.51
CA LEU A 542 -3.19 6.01 24.89
C LEU A 542 -2.33 7.23 25.28
N ARG A 543 -1.01 7.19 25.02
CA ARG A 543 -0.11 8.33 25.23
C ARG A 543 -0.56 9.58 24.45
N LYS A 544 -1.09 9.40 23.24
CA LYS A 544 -1.63 10.50 22.40
C LYS A 544 -2.88 11.12 23.01
N GLY A 545 -3.79 10.32 23.57
CA GLY A 545 -4.94 10.79 24.36
C GLY A 545 -4.51 11.59 25.60
N LEU A 546 -3.56 11.08 26.38
CA LEU A 546 -3.04 11.72 27.60
C LEU A 546 -2.29 13.03 27.31
N LYS A 547 -1.46 13.08 26.26
CA LYS A 547 -0.61 14.26 25.98
C LYS A 547 -1.29 15.34 25.15
N LEU A 548 -2.20 14.98 24.25
CA LEU A 548 -2.90 15.95 23.38
C LEU A 548 -4.33 16.26 23.84
N GLY A 549 -5.04 15.34 24.50
CA GLY A 549 -6.46 15.48 24.86
C GLY A 549 -6.79 16.75 25.67
N ARG A 550 -5.92 17.08 26.63
CA ARG A 550 -5.95 18.33 27.42
C ARG A 550 -5.87 19.60 26.56
N GLY A 551 -4.98 19.62 25.56
CA GLY A 551 -4.58 20.84 24.84
C GLY A 551 -5.56 21.34 23.76
N LEU A 552 -6.65 20.60 23.53
CA LEU A 552 -7.54 20.80 22.38
C LEU A 552 -8.65 21.85 22.60
N THR A 553 -8.64 22.60 23.70
CA THR A 553 -9.67 23.61 24.01
C THR A 553 -9.08 24.73 24.88
N LYS A 554 -9.67 25.93 24.77
CA LYS A 554 -9.34 27.09 25.60
C LYS A 554 -9.83 26.93 27.04
N GLN A 555 -10.92 26.21 27.26
CA GLN A 555 -11.52 26.03 28.58
C GLN A 555 -10.80 24.90 29.31
N ARG A 556 -9.91 25.28 30.26
CA ARG A 556 -9.16 24.36 31.12
C ARG A 556 -10.11 23.34 31.74
N GLY A 557 -9.81 22.05 31.60
CA GLY A 557 -10.64 20.97 32.13
C GLY A 557 -11.81 20.51 31.26
N LYS A 558 -12.14 21.14 30.11
CA LYS A 558 -13.15 20.63 29.14
C LYS A 558 -12.57 19.88 27.94
N GLY A 559 -11.33 19.40 28.05
CA GLY A 559 -10.65 18.64 27.00
C GLY A 559 -11.25 17.26 26.77
N LEU A 560 -10.60 16.51 25.88
CA LEU A 560 -10.75 15.06 25.83
C LEU A 560 -9.99 14.49 27.04
N LYS A 561 -10.73 13.89 27.97
CA LYS A 561 -10.21 13.20 29.15
C LYS A 561 -10.07 11.71 28.87
N VAL A 562 -9.17 11.08 29.59
CA VAL A 562 -9.01 9.62 29.58
C VAL A 562 -9.05 9.16 31.03
N ALA A 563 -9.94 8.23 31.34
CA ALA A 563 -9.86 7.39 32.53
C ALA A 563 -9.35 6.02 32.10
N TYR A 564 -8.36 5.48 32.81
CA TYR A 564 -7.94 4.10 32.64
C TYR A 564 -7.98 3.38 33.97
N ILE A 565 -8.52 2.17 33.92
CA ILE A 565 -8.71 1.27 35.05
C ILE A 565 -7.75 0.10 34.87
N ALA A 566 -7.04 -0.28 35.93
CA ALA A 566 -6.05 -1.36 35.88
C ALA A 566 -5.97 -2.08 37.25
N GLN A 567 -5.34 -3.24 37.27
CA GLN A 567 -5.13 -4.03 38.48
C GLN A 567 -3.83 -3.65 39.17
N SER A 568 -2.78 -3.38 38.40
CA SER A 568 -1.45 -3.01 38.88
C SER A 568 -1.28 -1.49 39.00
N PRO A 569 -0.57 -0.99 40.02
CA PRO A 569 -0.13 0.39 40.08
C PRO A 569 1.13 0.62 39.22
N LEU A 570 1.68 -0.38 38.52
CA LEU A 570 2.87 -0.20 37.69
C LEU A 570 2.54 0.38 36.31
N CYS A 571 3.15 1.52 35.95
CA CYS A 571 3.00 2.13 34.62
C CYS A 571 3.49 1.22 33.46
N SER A 572 4.53 0.43 33.72
CA SER A 572 5.20 -0.41 32.72
C SER A 572 4.32 -1.53 32.16
N ARG A 573 3.30 -1.98 32.91
CA ARG A 573 2.29 -2.95 32.44
C ARG A 573 1.51 -2.44 31.22
N LEU A 574 1.31 -1.13 31.13
CA LEU A 574 0.66 -0.47 29.99
C LEU A 574 1.66 0.09 28.97
N GLY A 575 2.93 -0.33 29.03
CA GLY A 575 4.00 0.20 28.17
C GLY A 575 4.26 1.70 28.37
N MET A 576 3.85 2.29 29.49
CA MET A 576 3.93 3.74 29.74
C MET A 576 4.90 4.08 30.87
N ASN A 577 5.39 5.33 30.85
CA ASN A 577 6.32 5.85 31.85
C ASN A 577 5.53 6.56 32.97
N ARG A 578 6.14 6.73 34.15
CA ARG A 578 5.51 7.42 35.31
C ARG A 578 5.09 8.87 35.02
N ASP A 579 5.69 9.47 34.01
CA ASP A 579 5.52 10.89 33.67
C ASP A 579 4.46 11.08 32.58
N ASP A 580 4.05 9.99 31.90
CA ASP A 580 2.86 9.98 31.05
C ASP A 580 1.57 10.25 31.86
N PHE A 581 1.63 10.11 33.20
CA PHE A 581 0.48 10.21 34.12
C PHE A 581 0.59 11.33 35.17
N ASP A 582 1.58 12.23 35.10
CA ASP A 582 1.67 13.35 36.07
C ASP A 582 0.55 14.37 35.94
N GLN A 583 -0.11 14.41 34.77
CA GLN A 583 -1.29 15.22 34.49
C GLN A 583 -2.60 14.53 34.88
N SER A 584 -2.53 13.27 35.33
CA SER A 584 -3.67 12.47 35.82
C SER A 584 -3.89 12.69 37.31
N VAL A 585 -5.14 12.59 37.74
CA VAL A 585 -5.43 12.22 39.13
C VAL A 585 -5.18 10.72 39.25
N ASN A 586 -4.34 10.34 40.21
CA ASN A 586 -3.92 8.97 40.45
C ASN A 586 -4.63 8.46 41.71
N ILE A 587 -5.42 7.40 41.56
CA ILE A 587 -6.20 6.78 42.63
C ILE A 587 -5.77 5.33 42.79
N PHE A 588 -5.43 4.96 44.02
CA PHE A 588 -4.95 3.63 44.40
C PHE A 588 -5.88 3.07 45.50
N ILE A 589 -6.36 1.84 45.33
CA ILE A 589 -7.38 1.21 46.20
C ILE A 589 -6.81 -0.06 46.84
N GLY A 590 -7.11 -0.28 48.13
CA GLY A 590 -6.66 -1.47 48.87
C GLY A 590 -5.13 -1.61 48.92
N GLU A 591 -4.62 -2.82 48.69
CA GLU A 591 -3.18 -3.14 48.75
C GLU A 591 -2.30 -2.32 47.78
N ASN A 592 -2.90 -1.71 46.75
CA ASN A 592 -2.17 -0.80 45.87
C ASN A 592 -1.79 0.53 46.54
N ILE A 593 -2.37 0.88 47.69
CA ILE A 593 -2.01 2.08 48.47
C ILE A 593 -0.55 2.00 48.97
N PRO A 594 -0.14 1.04 49.83
CA PRO A 594 1.25 0.95 50.29
C PRO A 594 2.21 0.70 49.13
N ARG A 595 1.81 -0.07 48.11
CA ARG A 595 2.62 -0.31 46.91
C ARG A 595 2.88 0.97 46.10
N ALA A 596 1.88 1.81 45.90
CA ALA A 596 2.03 3.09 45.19
C ALA A 596 2.90 4.08 45.97
N LEU A 597 2.76 4.12 47.31
CA LEU A 597 3.63 4.89 48.20
C LEU A 597 5.10 4.44 48.12
N GLU A 598 5.36 3.16 47.85
CA GLU A 598 6.72 2.59 47.81
C GLU A 598 7.38 2.57 46.43
N GLU A 599 6.62 2.32 45.36
CA GLU A 599 7.13 2.22 43.99
C GLU A 599 6.92 3.53 43.20
N GLU A 600 5.66 3.93 43.00
CA GLU A 600 5.23 4.93 42.00
C GLU A 600 5.39 6.39 42.45
N LEU A 601 5.00 6.67 43.69
CA LEU A 601 5.07 8.00 44.30
C LEU A 601 6.42 8.27 44.97
N LYS A 602 7.36 7.29 44.97
CA LYS A 602 8.64 7.31 45.69
C LYS A 602 9.47 8.59 45.50
N THR A 603 9.40 9.22 44.32
CA THR A 603 10.11 10.47 43.98
C THR A 603 9.17 11.69 43.86
N LYS A 604 7.87 11.52 44.15
CA LYS A 604 6.81 12.50 43.90
C LYS A 604 6.13 12.99 45.20
N ILE A 605 6.49 12.43 46.36
CA ILE A 605 6.02 12.82 47.71
C ILE A 605 7.19 12.78 48.71
N SER A 606 7.10 13.45 49.86
CA SER A 606 8.19 13.40 50.86
C SER A 606 8.21 12.06 51.62
N ASN A 607 9.35 11.71 52.22
CA ASN A 607 9.44 10.54 53.10
C ASN A 607 8.53 10.66 54.34
N ALA A 608 8.26 11.89 54.81
CA ALA A 608 7.32 12.14 55.90
C ALA A 608 5.86 11.89 55.47
N ASP A 609 5.45 12.38 54.30
CA ASP A 609 4.14 12.05 53.72
C ASP A 609 3.97 10.54 53.54
N LYS A 610 5.02 9.89 53.03
CA LYS A 610 5.02 8.45 52.79
C LYS A 610 4.83 7.64 54.07
N ALA A 611 5.49 8.02 55.16
CA ALA A 611 5.31 7.39 56.47
C ALA A 611 3.89 7.65 57.00
N PHE A 612 3.46 8.91 57.04
CA PHE A 612 2.15 9.32 57.54
C PHE A 612 0.98 8.64 56.80
N TRP A 613 1.01 8.59 55.46
CA TRP A 613 -0.05 7.93 54.69
C TRP A 613 0.01 6.41 54.75
N LYS A 614 1.15 5.80 55.09
CA LYS A 614 1.23 4.36 55.39
C LYS A 614 0.63 4.05 56.76
N GLU A 615 0.86 4.89 57.75
CA GLU A 615 0.24 4.81 59.09
C GLU A 615 -1.29 5.03 59.03
N GLN A 616 -1.74 6.08 58.33
CA GLN A 616 -3.17 6.35 58.07
C GLN A 616 -3.86 5.29 57.19
N TYR A 617 -3.10 4.44 56.48
CA TYR A 617 -3.60 3.21 55.86
C TYR A 617 -3.76 2.09 56.90
N HIS A 618 -2.74 1.82 57.72
CA HIS A 618 -2.79 0.78 58.76
C HIS A 618 -3.92 1.02 59.77
N LEU A 619 -4.08 2.24 60.28
CA LEU A 619 -5.17 2.62 61.21
C LEU A 619 -6.57 2.36 60.62
N ARG A 620 -6.75 2.49 59.30
CA ARG A 620 -8.03 2.21 58.62
C ARG A 620 -8.27 0.72 58.43
N VAL A 621 -7.24 -0.04 58.09
CA VAL A 621 -7.31 -1.52 58.03
C VAL A 621 -7.62 -2.09 59.43
N GLU A 622 -7.03 -1.53 60.48
CA GLU A 622 -7.29 -1.91 61.88
C GLU A 622 -8.69 -1.49 62.36
N ARG A 623 -9.23 -0.35 61.87
CA ARG A 623 -10.64 0.04 62.05
C ARG A 623 -11.62 -0.90 61.32
N GLY A 624 -11.14 -1.68 60.34
CA GLY A 624 -11.96 -2.56 59.51
C GLY A 624 -12.59 -1.87 58.29
N ASP A 625 -12.05 -0.72 57.87
CA ASP A 625 -12.50 -0.03 56.65
C ASP A 625 -12.21 -0.88 55.41
N GLN A 626 -13.18 -0.98 54.50
CA GLN A 626 -13.04 -1.70 53.23
C GLN A 626 -12.94 -0.77 52.01
N TYR A 627 -13.71 0.33 52.03
CA TYR A 627 -13.92 1.19 50.85
C TYR A 627 -13.19 2.54 50.98
N PHE A 628 -11.87 2.52 50.88
CA PHE A 628 -11.04 3.72 50.91
C PHE A 628 -9.92 3.67 49.88
N CYS A 629 -9.44 4.86 49.47
CA CYS A 629 -8.44 5.01 48.42
C CYS A 629 -7.43 6.12 48.75
N LEU A 630 -6.20 5.98 48.24
CA LEU A 630 -5.18 7.03 48.23
C LEU A 630 -5.31 7.83 46.92
N VAL A 631 -5.45 9.15 47.04
CA VAL A 631 -5.64 10.08 45.93
C VAL A 631 -4.44 11.03 45.83
N LYS A 632 -3.81 11.10 44.65
CA LYS A 632 -2.84 12.15 44.28
C LYS A 632 -3.33 12.88 43.04
N ALA A 633 -3.62 14.17 43.15
CA ALA A 633 -3.93 15.02 42.01
C ALA A 633 -2.72 15.88 41.59
N PRO A 634 -2.70 16.44 40.36
CA PRO A 634 -1.70 17.43 39.98
C PRO A 634 -1.84 18.69 40.84
N GLY A 635 -0.79 19.06 41.58
CA GLY A 635 -0.79 20.25 42.45
C GLY A 635 -1.44 20.09 43.82
N LEU A 636 -1.91 18.89 44.21
CA LEU A 636 -2.35 18.61 45.58
C LEU A 636 -1.40 17.64 46.28
N ARG A 637 -1.24 17.83 47.60
CA ARG A 637 -0.66 16.82 48.50
C ARG A 637 -1.49 15.53 48.41
N PRO A 638 -0.88 14.32 48.45
CA PRO A 638 -1.66 13.08 48.54
C PRO A 638 -2.55 13.07 49.79
N PHE A 639 -3.68 12.38 49.71
CA PHE A 639 -4.58 12.14 50.85
C PHE A 639 -5.29 10.79 50.73
N ILE A 640 -5.69 10.20 51.86
CA ILE A 640 -6.58 9.04 51.89
C ILE A 640 -8.03 9.50 52.09
N ALA A 641 -8.96 8.94 51.33
CA ALA A 641 -10.38 9.24 51.42
C ALA A 641 -11.25 7.99 51.30
N THR A 642 -12.37 7.97 52.02
CA THR A 642 -13.45 6.99 51.84
C THR A 642 -14.05 7.14 50.45
N MET A 643 -14.34 6.01 49.79
CA MET A 643 -14.95 6.00 48.47
C MET A 643 -16.47 6.25 48.56
N PRO A 644 -17.06 7.01 47.64
CA PRO A 644 -18.51 7.21 47.61
C PRO A 644 -19.25 5.89 47.31
N PRO A 645 -20.40 5.62 47.96
CA PRO A 645 -21.18 4.39 47.74
C PRO A 645 -21.79 4.35 46.33
N PRO A 646 -22.19 3.17 45.82
CA PRO A 646 -22.73 3.02 44.46
C PRO A 646 -23.85 4.03 44.15
N GLY A 647 -23.73 4.74 43.02
CA GLY A 647 -24.75 5.68 42.55
C GLY A 647 -24.88 7.00 43.32
N HIS A 648 -23.99 7.31 44.28
CA HIS A 648 -24.04 8.54 45.09
C HIS A 648 -24.11 9.83 44.24
N TYR A 649 -23.45 9.86 43.08
CA TYR A 649 -23.45 11.01 42.16
C TYR A 649 -24.40 10.87 40.96
N ALA A 650 -25.28 9.87 40.93
CA ALA A 650 -26.20 9.65 39.82
C ALA A 650 -27.18 10.83 39.63
N LEU A 651 -27.48 11.19 38.39
CA LEU A 651 -28.29 12.38 38.05
C LEU A 651 -29.76 12.33 38.54
N GLY A 652 -30.21 11.21 39.10
CA GLY A 652 -31.51 11.06 39.77
C GLY A 652 -31.46 11.07 41.31
N ALA A 653 -30.27 11.08 41.93
CA ALA A 653 -30.10 10.90 43.38
C ALA A 653 -30.31 12.19 44.21
N ILE A 654 -30.71 13.30 43.58
CA ILE A 654 -30.95 14.59 44.25
C ILE A 654 -32.36 14.60 44.91
N GLU A 655 -32.62 13.65 45.80
CA GLU A 655 -33.74 13.75 46.74
C GLU A 655 -33.36 14.69 47.90
N THR A 656 -33.69 15.97 47.72
CA THR A 656 -33.99 16.95 48.80
C THR A 656 -33.27 16.75 50.16
N VAL A 657 -31.93 16.78 50.16
CA VAL A 657 -31.20 17.14 51.39
C VAL A 657 -31.50 18.62 51.66
N ALA A 658 -32.32 18.89 52.67
CA ALA A 658 -32.74 20.24 52.99
C ALA A 658 -31.55 21.08 53.45
N LEU A 659 -31.28 22.19 52.75
CA LEU A 659 -30.26 23.17 53.10
C LEU A 659 -30.60 23.88 54.42
N ALA A 660 -30.20 23.28 55.53
CA ALA A 660 -30.11 23.95 56.82
C ALA A 660 -28.93 24.94 56.77
N VAL A 661 -29.22 26.19 56.38
CA VAL A 661 -28.23 27.27 56.31
C VAL A 661 -27.98 27.85 57.72
N PRO A 662 -26.79 27.70 58.32
CA PRO A 662 -26.32 28.64 59.33
C PRO A 662 -25.88 29.93 58.63
N ALA A 663 -26.33 31.08 59.12
CA ALA A 663 -25.99 32.38 58.55
C ALA A 663 -24.78 33.02 59.25
N SER A 664 -24.09 33.93 58.54
CA SER A 664 -22.91 34.71 58.97
C SER A 664 -21.61 33.89 59.18
N SER A 665 -20.43 34.48 59.10
CA SER A 665 -20.08 35.91 58.93
C SER A 665 -19.18 36.19 57.72
N GLN A 666 -19.12 37.47 57.32
CA GLN A 666 -18.17 37.97 56.33
C GLN A 666 -16.80 38.15 56.98
N GLU A 667 -15.73 37.92 56.23
CA GLU A 667 -14.49 38.68 56.34
C GLU A 667 -13.83 38.71 54.96
N GLU A 668 -13.65 39.92 54.41
CA GLU A 668 -12.96 40.15 53.14
C GLU A 668 -11.49 40.47 53.45
N GLU A 669 -10.58 39.52 53.24
CA GLU A 669 -9.14 39.80 53.29
C GLU A 669 -8.60 39.96 51.86
N VAL A 670 -8.41 41.22 51.47
CA VAL A 670 -7.72 41.60 50.24
C VAL A 670 -6.22 41.58 50.53
N LEU A 671 -5.46 40.81 49.76
CA LEU A 671 -4.00 40.78 49.82
C LEU A 671 -3.42 41.00 48.43
N GLU A 672 -2.37 41.82 48.39
CA GLU A 672 -1.87 42.46 47.17
C GLU A 672 -0.92 41.52 46.40
N LEU A 673 -0.98 41.58 45.07
CA LEU A 673 0.03 40.99 44.20
C LEU A 673 1.16 42.02 44.03
N GLU A 674 2.14 41.97 44.92
CA GLU A 674 3.42 42.66 44.69
C GLU A 674 4.08 42.11 43.41
N ALA A 675 4.62 43.02 42.60
CA ALA A 675 5.46 42.63 41.48
C ALA A 675 6.85 42.25 42.03
N PHE A 676 7.36 41.10 41.62
CA PHE A 676 8.77 40.75 41.80
C PHE A 676 9.53 41.15 40.54
N ASP A 677 10.59 41.94 40.71
CA ASP A 677 11.45 42.42 39.64
C ASP A 677 12.35 41.30 39.06
N GLU A 678 12.87 41.54 37.86
CA GLU A 678 13.83 40.66 37.18
C GLU A 678 15.26 41.03 37.62
N ASP A 679 15.85 40.28 38.54
CA ASP A 679 17.30 40.33 38.82
C ASP A 679 18.04 39.35 37.90
N GLU A 680 19.02 39.86 37.14
CA GLU A 680 20.01 39.07 36.40
C GLU A 680 21.11 38.60 37.38
N GLU A 681 21.36 37.29 37.50
CA GLU A 681 22.58 36.76 38.13
C GLU A 681 23.48 36.09 37.09
N ASP A 682 24.78 36.37 37.19
CA ASP A 682 25.81 35.96 36.23
C ASP A 682 26.04 34.44 36.21
N ILE A 683 26.37 33.91 35.03
CA ILE A 683 26.82 32.54 34.86
C ILE A 683 28.36 32.54 34.88
N ASP A 684 28.94 32.24 36.04
CA ASP A 684 30.37 31.96 36.16
C ASP A 684 30.76 30.68 35.40
N GLU A 685 31.95 30.70 34.78
CA GLU A 685 32.58 29.55 34.14
C GLU A 685 33.29 28.68 35.19
N ASP A 686 32.96 27.38 35.27
CA ASP A 686 33.91 26.29 35.60
C ASP A 686 33.19 24.92 35.54
N ILE A 687 33.57 24.07 34.58
CA ILE A 687 33.22 22.64 34.53
C ILE A 687 34.47 21.87 34.11
N ASP A 688 35.01 21.05 35.02
CA ASP A 688 36.16 20.17 34.76
C ASP A 688 35.84 19.09 33.70
N GLU A 689 36.77 18.86 32.77
CA GLU A 689 36.71 17.77 31.79
C GLU A 689 37.13 16.42 32.40
N ASP A 690 36.19 15.67 32.98
CA ASP A 690 36.35 14.24 33.27
C ASP A 690 35.43 13.42 32.33
N ILE A 691 35.89 13.18 31.10
CA ILE A 691 35.17 12.40 30.08
C ILE A 691 35.37 10.90 30.33
N PRO A 692 34.31 10.09 30.54
CA PRO A 692 34.42 8.64 30.56
C PRO A 692 34.90 8.10 29.21
N VAL A 693 35.81 7.13 29.23
CA VAL A 693 36.12 6.32 28.04
C VAL A 693 35.09 5.19 27.98
N ASP A 694 34.00 5.42 27.26
CA ASP A 694 32.91 4.44 27.10
C ASP A 694 33.32 3.26 26.20
N ASP A 695 32.79 2.09 26.53
CA ASP A 695 33.22 0.76 26.01
C ASP A 695 32.55 0.37 24.67
N ASP A 696 32.14 1.37 23.88
CA ASP A 696 31.26 1.21 22.70
C ASP A 696 31.91 0.45 21.52
N GLY A 697 33.23 0.22 21.56
CA GLY A 697 33.99 -0.33 20.44
C GLY A 697 33.62 -1.77 20.06
N GLU A 698 33.24 -2.60 21.03
CA GLU A 698 32.93 -4.02 20.79
C GLU A 698 31.55 -4.20 20.13
N ALA A 699 30.56 -3.40 20.54
CA ALA A 699 29.20 -3.43 19.96
C ALA A 699 29.16 -2.94 18.50
N ILE A 700 29.96 -1.91 18.16
CA ILE A 700 30.07 -1.41 16.79
C ILE A 700 30.76 -2.45 15.89
N ALA A 701 31.77 -3.16 16.40
CA ALA A 701 32.42 -4.25 15.67
C ALA A 701 31.45 -5.41 15.38
N GLU A 702 30.61 -5.81 16.35
CA GLU A 702 29.61 -6.86 16.17
C GLU A 702 28.53 -6.48 15.14
N GLU A 703 28.02 -5.23 15.13
CA GLU A 703 27.08 -4.78 14.09
C GLU A 703 27.73 -4.74 12.69
N LEU A 704 29.00 -4.35 12.59
CA LEU A 704 29.73 -4.31 11.30
C LEU A 704 29.99 -5.72 10.74
N ASP A 705 30.35 -6.69 11.58
CA ASP A 705 30.51 -8.09 11.16
C ASP A 705 29.16 -8.71 10.79
N GLU A 706 28.09 -8.46 11.56
CA GLU A 706 26.72 -8.83 11.13
C GLU A 706 26.36 -8.22 9.78
N GLN A 707 26.71 -6.95 9.51
CA GLN A 707 26.44 -6.31 8.21
C GLN A 707 27.29 -6.91 7.08
N ARG A 708 28.55 -7.27 7.33
CA ARG A 708 29.42 -7.93 6.34
C ARG A 708 28.83 -9.29 5.94
N ASP A 709 28.58 -10.17 6.90
CA ASP A 709 28.11 -11.52 6.66
C ASP A 709 26.72 -11.51 5.95
N ARG A 710 25.84 -10.57 6.32
CA ARG A 710 24.54 -10.33 5.65
C ARG A 710 24.66 -9.78 4.23
N LEU A 711 25.77 -9.15 3.85
CA LEU A 711 26.04 -8.72 2.47
C LEU A 711 26.64 -9.87 1.65
N GLU A 712 27.59 -10.62 2.23
CA GLU A 712 28.21 -11.78 1.59
C GLU A 712 27.19 -12.88 1.27
N GLU A 713 26.44 -13.37 2.26
CA GLU A 713 25.44 -14.44 2.08
C GLU A 713 24.37 -14.02 1.06
N ARG A 714 23.85 -12.80 1.19
CA ARG A 714 22.68 -12.33 0.42
C ARG A 714 22.99 -12.04 -1.05
N PHE A 715 24.20 -11.61 -1.36
CA PHE A 715 24.57 -11.19 -2.71
C PHE A 715 25.64 -12.07 -3.36
N ASN A 716 26.19 -13.06 -2.65
CA ASN A 716 27.30 -13.91 -3.12
C ASN A 716 28.50 -13.04 -3.57
N LEU A 717 28.85 -12.08 -2.71
CA LEU A 717 30.04 -11.22 -2.87
C LEU A 717 31.32 -12.02 -2.58
N PRO A 718 32.47 -11.63 -3.17
CA PRO A 718 33.77 -12.10 -2.69
C PRO A 718 34.06 -11.53 -1.29
N ASP A 719 34.86 -12.27 -0.52
CA ASP A 719 35.37 -11.95 0.83
C ASP A 719 35.59 -10.43 1.04
N LEU A 720 34.74 -9.85 1.88
CA LEU A 720 34.70 -8.40 2.15
C LEU A 720 35.61 -8.02 3.34
N THR A 721 36.34 -8.95 3.96
CA THR A 721 37.26 -8.64 5.08
C THR A 721 38.38 -7.67 4.70
N GLN A 722 38.62 -7.47 3.40
CA GLN A 722 39.61 -6.54 2.86
C GLN A 722 39.06 -5.11 2.64
N LEU A 723 37.76 -4.86 2.88
CA LEU A 723 37.17 -3.53 2.79
C LEU A 723 37.31 -2.76 4.11
N PRO A 724 37.71 -1.48 4.08
CA PRO A 724 37.49 -0.60 5.22
C PRO A 724 35.98 -0.43 5.46
N GLU A 725 35.60 -0.23 6.71
CA GLU A 725 34.25 0.09 7.22
C GLU A 725 33.42 0.99 6.27
N ARG A 726 33.98 2.12 5.83
CA ARG A 726 33.32 3.07 4.91
C ARG A 726 33.00 2.51 3.52
N GLY A 727 33.67 1.44 3.11
CA GLY A 727 33.36 0.66 1.92
C GLY A 727 32.18 -0.29 2.11
N LEU A 728 32.05 -0.91 3.29
CA LEU A 728 30.86 -1.68 3.68
C LEU A 728 29.63 -0.77 3.81
N GLU A 729 29.75 0.39 4.46
CA GLU A 729 28.70 1.42 4.49
C GLU A 729 28.25 1.86 3.09
N LEU A 730 29.20 2.01 2.16
CA LEU A 730 28.94 2.41 0.78
C LEU A 730 28.16 1.33 0.02
N LEU A 731 28.53 0.06 0.19
CA LEU A 731 27.79 -1.08 -0.38
C LEU A 731 26.38 -1.19 0.22
N GLY A 732 26.25 -1.12 1.54
CA GLY A 732 24.96 -1.12 2.24
C GLY A 732 24.06 0.03 1.80
N TYR A 733 24.63 1.22 1.54
CA TYR A 733 23.90 2.32 0.94
C TYR A 733 23.48 2.01 -0.51
N VAL A 734 24.42 1.60 -1.38
CA VAL A 734 24.17 1.33 -2.82
C VAL A 734 23.05 0.30 -3.02
N TYR A 735 23.13 -0.86 -2.36
CA TYR A 735 22.13 -1.93 -2.46
C TYR A 735 20.84 -1.63 -1.69
N GLY A 736 20.87 -0.76 -0.67
CA GLY A 736 19.71 -0.42 0.15
C GLY A 736 18.90 0.79 -0.33
N LYS A 737 19.49 1.99 -0.29
CA LYS A 737 18.82 3.27 -0.60
C LYS A 737 19.28 3.90 -1.91
N GLY A 738 20.53 3.64 -2.30
CA GLY A 738 21.21 4.25 -3.44
C GLY A 738 20.56 3.92 -4.77
N ASN A 739 20.00 2.71 -4.94
CA ASN A 739 19.42 2.22 -6.20
C ASN A 739 18.32 3.12 -6.81
N ARG A 740 17.75 4.07 -6.05
CA ARG A 740 16.84 5.13 -6.55
C ARG A 740 17.54 6.25 -7.34
N TYR A 741 18.87 6.29 -7.34
CA TYR A 741 19.71 7.32 -7.97
C TYR A 741 20.61 6.79 -9.10
N ALA A 742 20.55 5.48 -9.38
CA ALA A 742 21.10 4.88 -10.59
C ALA A 742 20.27 5.28 -11.82
N ASP A 743 20.86 5.20 -13.01
CA ASP A 743 20.12 5.25 -14.27
C ASP A 743 19.47 3.90 -14.64
N ALA A 744 18.74 3.86 -15.74
CA ALA A 744 18.02 2.65 -16.20
C ALA A 744 18.95 1.49 -16.64
N GLU A 745 20.27 1.72 -16.77
CA GLU A 745 21.29 0.69 -16.99
C GLU A 745 22.03 0.30 -15.69
N GLY A 746 21.66 0.88 -14.54
CA GLY A 746 22.25 0.63 -13.23
C GLY A 746 23.49 1.48 -12.90
N TRP A 747 23.79 2.54 -13.68
CA TRP A 747 24.97 3.37 -13.44
C TRP A 747 24.71 4.51 -12.47
N PHE A 748 25.62 4.69 -11.53
CA PHE A 748 25.66 5.79 -10.59
C PHE A 748 26.59 6.88 -11.10
N VAL A 749 26.11 8.12 -11.20
CA VAL A 749 26.96 9.30 -11.41
C VAL A 749 27.74 9.54 -10.11
N VAL A 750 29.07 9.46 -10.15
CA VAL A 750 29.91 9.52 -8.94
C VAL A 750 29.73 10.83 -8.17
N ALA A 751 29.49 11.95 -8.87
CA ALA A 751 29.15 13.22 -8.24
C ALA A 751 27.83 13.17 -7.44
N LYS A 752 26.78 12.51 -7.96
CA LYS A 752 25.51 12.32 -7.23
C LYS A 752 25.66 11.37 -6.05
N LEU A 753 26.48 10.33 -6.20
CA LEU A 753 26.78 9.39 -5.11
C LEU A 753 27.53 10.11 -3.98
N ARG A 754 28.47 11.00 -4.31
CA ARG A 754 29.10 11.91 -3.35
C ARG A 754 28.06 12.82 -2.70
N ASP A 755 27.22 13.50 -3.46
CA ASP A 755 26.29 14.50 -2.91
C ASP A 755 25.16 13.90 -2.05
N ASN A 756 24.80 12.63 -2.26
CA ASN A 756 23.71 11.93 -1.57
C ASN A 756 24.15 10.91 -0.47
N TRP A 757 25.46 10.63 -0.32
CA TRP A 757 26.00 9.71 0.70
C TRP A 757 27.31 10.21 1.31
N GLY A 758 28.24 10.65 0.45
CA GLY A 758 29.56 11.14 0.88
C GLY A 758 29.49 12.46 1.62
N LYS A 759 28.59 13.37 1.21
CA LYS A 759 28.40 14.69 1.82
C LYS A 759 28.07 14.61 3.31
N ASP A 760 27.15 13.72 3.68
CA ASP A 760 26.71 13.50 5.07
C ASP A 760 27.81 12.84 5.93
N ARG A 761 28.85 12.28 5.29
CA ARG A 761 30.05 11.65 5.90
C ARG A 761 31.32 12.50 5.77
N ASN A 762 31.19 13.73 5.26
CA ASN A 762 32.31 14.63 4.93
C ASN A 762 33.37 14.01 3.99
N ILE A 763 32.94 13.12 3.08
CA ILE A 763 33.78 12.45 2.08
C ILE A 763 33.78 13.28 0.78
N ASP A 764 34.96 13.65 0.30
CA ASP A 764 35.12 14.35 -0.97
C ASP A 764 35.10 13.41 -2.19
N THR A 765 35.12 13.98 -3.39
CA THR A 765 35.04 13.20 -4.64
C THR A 765 36.30 12.37 -4.92
N ALA A 766 37.47 12.70 -4.36
CA ALA A 766 38.69 11.92 -4.49
C ALA A 766 38.69 10.72 -3.54
N ALA A 767 38.35 10.93 -2.27
CA ALA A 767 38.18 9.88 -1.27
C ALA A 767 37.07 8.89 -1.68
N LEU A 768 35.94 9.36 -2.22
CA LEU A 768 34.91 8.46 -2.77
C LEU A 768 35.44 7.65 -3.97
N LYS A 769 36.21 8.25 -4.89
CA LYS A 769 36.80 7.51 -6.01
C LYS A 769 37.76 6.43 -5.55
N ILE A 770 38.54 6.66 -4.50
CA ILE A 770 39.43 5.64 -3.91
C ILE A 770 38.62 4.45 -3.40
N LEU A 771 37.53 4.68 -2.66
CA LEU A 771 36.62 3.61 -2.21
C LEU A 771 35.98 2.85 -3.38
N LEU A 772 35.54 3.55 -4.42
CA LEU A 772 34.94 2.95 -5.62
C LEU A 772 35.95 2.16 -6.48
N HIS A 773 37.23 2.56 -6.49
CA HIS A 773 38.32 1.79 -7.09
C HIS A 773 38.65 0.55 -6.29
N GLN A 774 38.74 0.63 -4.95
CA GLN A 774 38.90 -0.54 -4.08
C GLN A 774 37.79 -1.59 -4.31
N LEU A 775 36.54 -1.13 -4.47
CA LEU A 775 35.41 -1.99 -4.85
C LEU A 775 35.50 -2.56 -6.28
N ASN A 776 36.11 -1.86 -7.22
CA ASN A 776 36.38 -2.37 -8.58
C ASN A 776 37.52 -3.42 -8.58
N ASP A 777 38.55 -3.22 -7.77
CA ASP A 777 39.72 -4.10 -7.67
C ASP A 777 39.36 -5.42 -6.96
N LEU A 778 38.45 -5.38 -5.98
CA LEU A 778 37.79 -6.55 -5.40
C LEU A 778 36.74 -7.20 -6.33
N GLY A 779 36.54 -6.65 -7.54
CA GLY A 779 35.60 -7.19 -8.54
C GLY A 779 34.12 -6.93 -8.27
N ILE A 780 33.78 -6.17 -7.22
CA ILE A 780 32.42 -5.89 -6.75
C ILE A 780 31.71 -4.85 -7.64
N GLY A 781 32.48 -3.94 -8.26
CA GLY A 781 31.97 -2.94 -9.19
C GLY A 781 32.84 -2.72 -10.42
N GLU A 782 32.48 -1.72 -11.22
CA GLU A 782 33.26 -1.25 -12.38
C GLU A 782 32.91 0.18 -12.79
N PHE A 783 33.88 0.87 -13.42
CA PHE A 783 33.74 2.19 -14.02
C PHE A 783 33.47 2.11 -15.53
N ARG A 784 32.84 3.16 -16.09
CA ARG A 784 32.62 3.29 -17.55
C ARG A 784 32.83 4.71 -18.05
N ALA A 785 33.74 4.84 -19.00
CA ALA A 785 33.83 6.01 -19.86
C ALA A 785 32.65 6.06 -20.85
N ARG A 786 32.13 7.26 -21.08
CA ARG A 786 31.47 7.61 -22.34
C ARG A 786 32.50 8.29 -23.25
N PRO A 787 32.34 8.31 -24.59
CA PRO A 787 33.38 8.75 -25.51
C PRO A 787 33.94 10.16 -25.24
N ASP A 788 33.11 11.04 -24.68
CA ASP A 788 33.40 12.46 -24.45
C ASP A 788 33.46 12.85 -22.96
N GLU A 789 33.39 11.87 -22.03
CA GLU A 789 33.33 12.10 -20.57
C GLU A 789 34.50 11.46 -19.82
N ASN A 790 34.78 11.91 -18.60
CA ASN A 790 35.84 11.34 -17.76
C ASN A 790 35.57 9.84 -17.48
N PRO A 791 36.57 8.94 -17.62
CA PRO A 791 36.39 7.50 -17.43
C PRO A 791 35.87 7.10 -16.04
N GLU A 792 36.07 7.94 -15.03
CA GLU A 792 35.65 7.74 -13.64
C GLU A 792 34.34 8.50 -13.29
N ALA A 793 33.58 8.98 -14.28
CA ALA A 793 32.34 9.73 -14.04
C ALA A 793 31.15 8.85 -13.62
N PHE A 794 31.14 7.58 -14.07
CA PHE A 794 30.08 6.61 -13.81
C PHE A 794 30.66 5.31 -13.25
N TRP A 795 30.04 4.79 -12.20
CA TRP A 795 30.37 3.51 -11.57
C TRP A 795 29.10 2.67 -11.38
N ARG A 796 29.21 1.34 -11.38
CA ARG A 796 28.13 0.43 -10.99
C ARG A 796 28.65 -0.77 -10.19
N PRO A 797 27.82 -1.41 -9.34
CA PRO A 797 28.09 -2.77 -8.91
C PRO A 797 28.02 -3.75 -10.09
N ARG A 798 28.82 -4.82 -10.05
CA ARG A 798 28.83 -5.89 -11.07
C ARG A 798 27.74 -6.94 -10.88
N ILE A 799 27.19 -7.05 -9.68
CA ILE A 799 26.07 -7.94 -9.38
C ILE A 799 24.80 -7.34 -9.98
N ASP A 800 24.10 -8.12 -10.81
CA ASP A 800 22.97 -7.66 -11.61
C ASP A 800 21.81 -7.15 -10.71
N PRO A 801 21.37 -5.89 -10.85
CA PRO A 801 20.23 -5.35 -10.09
C PRO A 801 18.93 -6.15 -10.23
N ARG A 802 18.80 -7.05 -11.22
CA ARG A 802 17.66 -7.96 -11.38
C ARG A 802 17.54 -9.03 -10.28
N PHE A 803 18.53 -9.19 -9.40
CA PHE A 803 18.40 -9.99 -8.18
C PHE A 803 17.84 -9.20 -6.97
N LEU A 804 17.58 -7.91 -7.12
CA LEU A 804 16.79 -7.14 -6.15
C LEU A 804 15.29 -7.34 -6.44
N PRO A 805 14.43 -7.46 -5.40
CA PRO A 805 13.00 -7.66 -5.61
C PRO A 805 12.39 -6.47 -6.35
N ARG A 806 11.58 -6.76 -7.36
CA ARG A 806 10.69 -5.75 -7.94
C ARG A 806 9.68 -5.34 -6.87
N ASN A 807 9.57 -4.04 -6.61
CA ASN A 807 8.34 -3.51 -6.04
C ASN A 807 7.29 -3.60 -7.16
N GLU A 808 6.22 -4.34 -6.92
CA GLU A 808 5.01 -4.26 -7.75
C GLU A 808 4.20 -3.01 -7.34
N GLU A 809 3.36 -2.52 -8.25
CA GLU A 809 2.74 -1.17 -8.19
C GLU A 809 1.52 -1.06 -7.25
#